data_AF-A0A9E4IIB2-F1
#
_entry.id   AF-A0A9E4IIB2-F1
#
_cell.length_a   1.000
_cell.length_b   1.000
_cell.length_c   1.000
_cell.angle_alpha   90.00
_cell.angle_beta   90.00
_cell.angle_gamma   90.00
#
_symmetry.space_group_name_H-M   'P 1'
#
loop_
_entity.id
_entity.type
_entity.pdbx_description
1 polymer ?
#
loop_
_entity_poly.entity_id
_entity_poly.type
_entity_poly.pdbx_seq_one_letter_code
_entity_poly.pdbx_strand_id
1 'polypeptide(L)'
;MVGVLSVAVNLLMALGMAGGAGLWIDRTGRRSRTRRIIAVVVGAGLGALTWWGITSVDKLETTATGVVVSILASGLIFVAANKLFDLAPDRWAVFTTLVGAACSFTGFAMLWGNRVIDGPVLRTVVATALGAAAGYLLGTVERPGPRLAIGTGAGAALGALAASGMRAVILVFELEQGTFELWPVLPDLRYVPLAILTLAGAGAGLVVRLLRRRETPLLRSLMPGAILGYAVGAWLVPDLGLGTRTDAYVAAIGVGLGIGALVGLKPIPDHNARGQIEGSARAYIFLIPALGFIASTLIIPTLRTLFLSFHDARGQEYVGFVNYRDVFGSPNIFNLEGWAGIFGSKLFWVGAVLILFGMGVSVVLGRQSGYRISFSPGSGGIAALGAMLALFAVFAAMRGTLFNNLWWVVTVTVISTTAGLAIAVLADRSKGESIAKSLIFMPMAISFVGAGVIWRFMYLARDVSKPQTGVINTFWVGLGNLSLSRGPGFWIAVVLSLGLAALMVRLALRAWRVGERGIGAGAAVCALPLVWFAYALWRGVGGFEVRDNGDVVASTIQFAQQAPFNNVWLMLVLIWIQTGFTMVIFSAAIKAVPSELIEAARVDGASESQAFWRVIIPQIAPTIGVVITTLIVLVMKVFDIVKVMTNGNFGTQVIANEMWQRAFTELNFGLGSALAVVLFIAVLPILFLNIRRMQKAAS
;
A
#
# COMPACT_ATOMS: atom_id res chain seq x y z
N MET A 1 48.75 -22.40 0.25
CA MET A 1 47.51 -21.90 -0.39
C MET A 1 47.41 -20.36 -0.38
N VAL A 2 47.68 -19.69 0.75
CA VAL A 2 47.66 -18.21 0.86
C VAL A 2 48.73 -17.53 -0.03
N GLY A 3 49.94 -18.09 -0.18
CA GLY A 3 50.99 -17.53 -1.04
C GLY A 3 50.76 -17.66 -2.54
N VAL A 4 50.04 -18.69 -3.01
CA VAL A 4 49.69 -18.85 -4.44
C VAL A 4 48.54 -17.92 -4.82
N LEU A 5 47.59 -17.69 -3.89
CA LEU A 5 46.56 -16.67 -4.05
C LEU A 5 47.12 -15.25 -4.03
N SER A 6 48.13 -14.95 -3.20
CA SER A 6 48.74 -13.61 -3.18
C SER A 6 49.49 -13.31 -4.47
N VAL A 7 50.14 -14.30 -5.09
CA VAL A 7 50.79 -14.15 -6.40
C VAL A 7 49.76 -13.98 -7.51
N ALA A 8 48.65 -14.72 -7.52
CA ALA A 8 47.58 -14.57 -8.50
C ALA A 8 46.86 -13.21 -8.38
N VAL A 9 46.68 -12.71 -7.16
CA VAL A 9 46.11 -11.39 -6.87
C VAL A 9 47.09 -10.27 -7.22
N ASN A 10 48.39 -10.44 -6.96
CA ASN A 10 49.42 -9.49 -7.40
C ASN A 10 49.54 -9.46 -8.93
N LEU A 11 49.34 -10.60 -9.61
CA LEU A 11 49.25 -10.67 -11.07
C LEU A 11 47.99 -9.98 -11.62
N LEU A 12 46.84 -10.14 -10.95
CA LEU A 12 45.60 -9.44 -11.32
C LEU A 12 45.65 -7.94 -11.02
N MET A 13 46.30 -7.53 -9.94
CA MET A 13 46.59 -6.12 -9.64
C MET A 13 47.60 -5.56 -10.64
N ALA A 14 48.64 -6.30 -11.01
CA ALA A 14 49.60 -5.89 -12.03
C ALA A 14 48.96 -5.82 -13.43
N LEU A 15 48.05 -6.73 -13.78
CA LEU A 15 47.29 -6.70 -15.04
C LEU A 15 46.24 -5.58 -15.06
N GLY A 16 45.60 -5.28 -13.93
CA GLY A 16 44.70 -4.15 -13.76
C GLY A 16 45.41 -2.79 -13.81
N MET A 17 46.62 -2.70 -13.21
CA MET A 17 47.47 -1.52 -13.26
C MET A 17 48.15 -1.34 -14.62
N ALA A 18 48.60 -2.43 -15.27
CA ALA A 18 49.18 -2.40 -16.62
C ALA A 18 48.13 -2.13 -17.69
N GLY A 19 46.93 -2.71 -17.57
CA GLY A 19 45.77 -2.38 -18.41
C GLY A 19 45.30 -0.94 -18.21
N GLY A 20 45.37 -0.43 -16.97
CA GLY A 20 45.11 0.98 -16.63
C GLY A 20 46.16 1.97 -17.14
N ALA A 21 47.40 1.53 -17.38
CA ALA A 21 48.44 2.39 -17.96
C ALA A 21 48.27 2.55 -19.49
N GLY A 22 47.73 1.54 -20.18
CA GLY A 22 47.52 1.54 -21.64
C GLY A 22 46.17 2.03 -22.14
N LEU A 23 45.09 1.93 -21.35
CA LEU A 23 43.72 2.22 -21.79
C LEU A 23 43.24 3.69 -21.62
N TRP A 24 44.13 4.61 -21.24
CA TRP A 24 43.74 5.95 -20.78
C TRP A 24 44.40 7.13 -21.52
N ILE A 25 44.80 6.89 -22.76
CA ILE A 25 45.23 7.95 -23.69
C ILE A 25 43.99 8.50 -24.38
N ASP A 26 43.76 9.80 -24.23
CA ASP A 26 42.72 10.54 -24.93
C ASP A 26 43.05 10.68 -26.43
N ARG A 27 42.05 10.93 -27.30
CA ARG A 27 42.27 11.23 -28.74
C ARG A 27 43.21 12.45 -28.95
N THR A 28 43.51 13.23 -27.90
CA THR A 28 44.36 14.44 -27.93
C THR A 28 45.68 14.35 -27.14
N GLY A 29 46.01 13.20 -26.53
CA GLY A 29 47.35 12.97 -25.93
C GLY A 29 47.70 13.75 -24.65
N ARG A 30 46.79 14.50 -24.01
CA ARG A 30 47.07 15.21 -22.74
C ARG A 30 46.57 14.48 -21.49
N ARG A 31 47.45 14.32 -20.49
CA ARG A 31 47.16 13.71 -19.18
C ARG A 31 46.44 14.70 -18.25
N SER A 32 45.13 14.55 -18.04
CA SER A 32 44.36 15.38 -17.08
C SER A 32 44.58 14.94 -15.62
N ARG A 33 44.87 15.89 -14.72
CA ARG A 33 45.05 15.70 -13.26
C ARG A 33 43.84 15.01 -12.59
N THR A 34 42.64 15.34 -13.06
CA THR A 34 41.35 14.79 -12.58
C THR A 34 41.25 13.28 -12.74
N ARG A 35 41.83 12.71 -13.82
CA ARG A 35 41.83 11.25 -14.06
C ARG A 35 42.79 10.49 -13.13
N ARG A 36 43.89 11.10 -12.67
CA ARG A 36 44.76 10.49 -11.63
C ARG A 36 44.03 10.40 -10.30
N ILE A 37 43.31 11.46 -9.94
CA ILE A 37 42.52 11.50 -8.69
C ILE A 37 41.47 10.38 -8.72
N ILE A 38 40.75 10.22 -9.84
CA ILE A 38 39.78 9.13 -10.01
C ILE A 38 40.47 7.75 -9.92
N ALA A 39 41.66 7.58 -10.51
CA ALA A 39 42.40 6.33 -10.44
C ALA A 39 42.88 5.99 -9.01
N VAL A 40 43.32 6.99 -8.24
CA VAL A 40 43.68 6.80 -6.82
C VAL A 40 42.45 6.44 -6.00
N VAL A 41 41.32 7.10 -6.22
CA VAL A 41 40.07 6.82 -5.50
C VAL A 41 39.54 5.42 -5.82
N VAL A 42 39.58 5.00 -7.10
CA VAL A 42 39.17 3.67 -7.53
C VAL A 42 40.12 2.58 -7.01
N GLY A 43 41.43 2.82 -7.04
CA GLY A 43 42.43 1.90 -6.50
C GLY A 43 42.33 1.75 -4.98
N ALA A 44 42.11 2.85 -4.25
CA ALA A 44 41.88 2.83 -2.81
C ALA A 44 40.57 2.12 -2.44
N GLY A 45 39.49 2.33 -3.22
CA GLY A 45 38.21 1.66 -3.01
C GLY A 45 38.27 0.15 -3.27
N LEU A 46 38.97 -0.28 -4.32
CA LEU A 46 39.21 -1.70 -4.59
C LEU A 46 40.11 -2.33 -3.51
N GLY A 47 41.15 -1.62 -3.06
CA GLY A 47 42.02 -2.03 -1.96
C GLY A 47 41.29 -2.17 -0.62
N ALA A 48 40.34 -1.28 -0.33
CA ALA A 48 39.50 -1.37 0.86
C ALA A 48 38.53 -2.56 0.80
N LEU A 49 37.97 -2.87 -0.38
CA LEU A 49 37.08 -4.03 -0.59
C LEU A 49 37.81 -5.37 -0.47
N THR A 50 39.03 -5.48 -1.01
CA THR A 50 39.87 -6.68 -0.85
C THR A 50 40.38 -6.82 0.58
N TRP A 51 40.76 -5.73 1.25
CA TRP A 51 41.11 -5.74 2.68
C TRP A 51 39.93 -6.18 3.57
N TRP A 52 38.72 -5.68 3.27
CA TRP A 52 37.48 -6.01 3.98
C TRP A 52 37.08 -7.49 3.85
N GLY A 53 37.23 -8.07 2.65
CA GLY A 53 36.97 -9.50 2.41
C GLY A 53 37.94 -10.44 3.16
N ILE A 54 39.05 -9.91 3.69
CA ILE A 54 40.09 -10.68 4.40
C ILE A 54 39.97 -10.52 5.93
N THR A 55 39.43 -9.41 6.45
CA THR A 55 39.64 -9.02 7.87
C THR A 55 38.42 -9.02 8.79
N SER A 56 37.21 -9.35 8.33
CA SER A 56 36.00 -9.04 9.13
C SER A 56 35.61 -10.11 10.17
N VAL A 57 36.12 -9.96 11.40
CA VAL A 57 35.50 -10.44 12.66
C VAL A 57 35.34 -9.21 13.58
N ASP A 58 34.12 -9.00 14.10
CA ASP A 58 33.67 -8.01 15.10
C ASP A 58 32.96 -6.72 14.66
N LYS A 59 31.94 -6.36 15.45
CA LYS A 59 30.63 -5.86 14.97
C LYS A 59 30.29 -4.38 15.22
N LEU A 60 31.15 -3.54 15.81
CA LEU A 60 30.77 -2.15 16.16
C LEU A 60 31.50 -1.02 15.40
N GLU A 61 32.64 -1.28 14.76
CA GLU A 61 33.22 -0.39 13.72
C GLU A 61 32.48 -0.50 12.35
N THR A 62 31.49 -1.39 12.27
CA THR A 62 30.91 -1.87 11.01
C THR A 62 29.88 -0.94 10.39
N THR A 63 29.19 -0.10 11.16
CA THR A 63 28.09 0.72 10.62
C THR A 63 28.59 1.97 9.91
N ALA A 64 29.46 2.78 10.55
CA ALA A 64 30.03 3.98 9.91
C ALA A 64 30.95 3.59 8.74
N THR A 65 31.80 2.59 8.95
CA THR A 65 32.66 2.02 7.90
C THR A 65 31.84 1.37 6.79
N GLY A 66 30.76 0.66 7.14
CA GLY A 66 29.83 0.07 6.17
C GLY A 66 29.10 1.11 5.35
N VAL A 67 28.68 2.24 5.94
CA VAL A 67 28.09 3.37 5.21
C VAL A 67 29.11 4.01 4.27
N VAL A 68 30.33 4.31 4.74
CA VAL A 68 31.40 4.90 3.91
C VAL A 68 31.78 3.97 2.75
N VAL A 69 31.98 2.68 3.02
CA VAL A 69 32.29 1.68 1.99
C VAL A 69 31.13 1.54 1.01
N SER A 70 29.88 1.53 1.48
CA SER A 70 28.71 1.46 0.60
C SER A 70 28.57 2.69 -0.29
N ILE A 71 28.85 3.89 0.23
CA ILE A 71 28.85 5.13 -0.56
C ILE A 71 29.96 5.09 -1.61
N LEU A 72 31.18 4.70 -1.24
CA LEU A 72 32.32 4.61 -2.15
C LEU A 72 32.10 3.53 -3.22
N ALA A 73 31.61 2.35 -2.83
CA ALA A 73 31.28 1.27 -3.75
C ALA A 73 30.15 1.69 -4.71
N SER A 74 29.09 2.34 -4.21
CA SER A 74 28.01 2.86 -5.05
C SER A 74 28.50 3.92 -6.03
N GLY A 75 29.34 4.85 -5.59
CA GLY A 75 29.97 5.86 -6.44
C GLY A 75 30.88 5.25 -7.50
N LEU A 76 31.66 4.22 -7.15
CA LEU A 76 32.55 3.51 -8.06
C LEU A 76 31.78 2.71 -9.10
N ILE A 77 30.73 2.00 -8.69
CA ILE A 77 29.80 1.30 -9.59
C ILE A 77 29.14 2.30 -10.54
N PHE A 78 28.71 3.45 -10.04
CA PHE A 78 28.10 4.48 -10.87
C PHE A 78 29.06 5.03 -11.93
N VAL A 79 30.30 5.35 -11.54
CA VAL A 79 31.34 5.83 -12.48
C VAL A 79 31.73 4.74 -13.48
N ALA A 80 31.90 3.50 -13.02
CA ALA A 80 32.23 2.37 -13.88
C ALA A 80 31.11 2.07 -14.88
N ALA A 81 29.84 2.12 -14.45
CA ALA A 81 28.69 1.94 -15.31
C ALA A 81 28.62 3.03 -16.38
N ASN A 82 28.76 4.31 -16.01
CA ASN A 82 28.78 5.40 -17.00
C ASN A 82 29.87 5.20 -18.06
N LYS A 83 31.11 4.88 -17.63
CA LYS A 83 32.21 4.65 -18.57
C LYS A 83 32.00 3.41 -19.43
N LEU A 84 31.34 2.38 -18.92
CA LEU A 84 30.97 1.22 -19.71
C LEU A 84 30.05 1.64 -20.86
N PHE A 85 29.02 2.45 -20.60
CA PHE A 85 28.10 2.91 -21.64
C PHE A 85 28.73 3.88 -22.64
N ASP A 86 29.70 4.70 -22.21
CA ASP A 86 30.48 5.57 -23.11
C ASP A 86 31.24 4.75 -24.19
N LEU A 87 31.46 3.44 -23.99
CA LEU A 87 32.08 2.56 -24.99
C LEU A 87 31.11 2.12 -26.10
N ALA A 88 29.80 2.27 -25.91
CA ALA A 88 28.79 1.72 -26.82
C ALA A 88 28.90 2.29 -28.25
N PRO A 89 29.06 3.61 -28.48
CA PRO A 89 29.12 4.16 -29.85
C PRO A 89 30.35 3.69 -30.65
N ASP A 90 31.52 3.70 -30.01
CA ASP A 90 32.81 3.57 -30.68
C ASP A 90 33.45 2.18 -30.55
N ARG A 91 33.16 1.45 -29.48
CA ARG A 91 33.80 0.15 -29.15
C ARG A 91 32.76 -0.92 -28.81
N TRP A 92 31.82 -1.14 -29.73
CA TRP A 92 30.68 -2.05 -29.52
C TRP A 92 31.06 -3.45 -29.05
N ALA A 93 32.06 -4.09 -29.66
CA ALA A 93 32.48 -5.44 -29.25
C ALA A 93 33.04 -5.48 -27.82
N VAL A 94 33.76 -4.44 -27.41
CA VAL A 94 34.28 -4.31 -26.03
C VAL A 94 33.12 -4.04 -25.07
N PHE A 95 32.19 -3.17 -25.45
CA PHE A 95 30.97 -2.91 -24.69
C PHE A 95 30.16 -4.18 -24.46
N THR A 96 29.85 -4.97 -25.50
CA THR A 96 29.07 -6.21 -25.37
C THR A 96 29.82 -7.29 -24.58
N THR A 97 31.15 -7.35 -24.70
CA THR A 97 31.99 -8.24 -23.88
C THR A 97 31.87 -7.92 -22.39
N LEU A 98 32.03 -6.64 -22.04
CA LEU A 98 31.97 -6.18 -20.65
C LEU A 98 30.55 -6.28 -20.07
N VAL A 99 29.51 -5.99 -20.87
CA VAL A 99 28.11 -6.19 -20.47
C VAL A 99 27.82 -7.67 -20.26
N GLY A 100 28.26 -8.55 -21.17
CA GLY A 100 28.09 -10.00 -21.02
C GLY A 100 28.78 -10.55 -19.77
N ALA A 101 30.02 -10.10 -19.49
CA ALA A 101 30.76 -10.43 -18.28
C ALA A 101 30.02 -9.95 -17.02
N ALA A 102 29.61 -8.67 -17.00
CA ALA A 102 28.92 -8.06 -15.86
C ALA A 102 27.57 -8.74 -15.58
N CYS A 103 26.74 -8.99 -16.60
CA CYS A 103 25.45 -9.66 -16.44
C CYS A 103 25.61 -11.08 -15.89
N SER A 104 26.56 -11.88 -16.41
CA SER A 104 26.81 -13.23 -15.90
C SER A 104 27.38 -13.22 -14.48
N PHE A 105 28.32 -12.31 -14.18
CA PHE A 105 28.87 -12.14 -12.83
C PHE A 105 27.76 -11.80 -11.84
N THR A 106 26.96 -10.76 -12.13
CA THR A 106 25.87 -10.32 -11.24
C THR A 106 24.82 -11.41 -11.06
N GLY A 107 24.41 -12.09 -12.13
CA GLY A 107 23.44 -13.18 -12.06
C GLY A 107 23.92 -14.32 -11.15
N PHE A 108 25.15 -14.81 -11.33
CA PHE A 108 25.71 -15.89 -10.52
C PHE A 108 26.04 -15.45 -9.08
N ALA A 109 26.48 -14.21 -8.88
CA ALA A 109 26.67 -13.64 -7.55
C ALA A 109 25.34 -13.51 -6.79
N MET A 110 24.24 -13.16 -7.47
CA MET A 110 22.90 -13.16 -6.87
C MET A 110 22.44 -14.57 -6.51
N LEU A 111 22.59 -15.53 -7.42
CA LEU A 111 22.26 -16.94 -7.13
C LEU A 111 23.08 -17.46 -5.94
N TRP A 112 24.35 -17.11 -5.86
CA TRP A 112 25.19 -17.47 -4.73
C TRP A 112 24.79 -16.76 -3.44
N GLY A 113 24.63 -15.43 -3.47
CA GLY A 113 24.27 -14.62 -2.30
C GLY A 113 22.94 -15.04 -1.67
N ASN A 114 22.00 -15.48 -2.50
CA ASN A 114 20.72 -16.06 -2.08
C ASN A 114 20.81 -17.55 -1.73
N ARG A 115 22.02 -18.12 -1.64
CA ARG A 115 22.27 -19.54 -1.33
C ARG A 115 21.48 -20.49 -2.23
N VAL A 116 21.35 -20.14 -3.51
CA VAL A 116 20.71 -21.00 -4.52
C VAL A 116 21.72 -21.96 -5.12
N ILE A 117 22.99 -21.54 -5.30
CA ILE A 117 24.05 -22.38 -5.89
C ILE A 117 25.27 -22.61 -4.97
N ASP A 118 25.87 -23.80 -5.07
CA ASP A 118 27.13 -24.19 -4.42
C ASP A 118 28.39 -23.81 -5.23
N GLY A 119 29.58 -23.94 -4.63
CA GLY A 119 30.86 -23.75 -5.33
C GLY A 119 31.00 -22.37 -6.01
N PRO A 120 30.80 -21.27 -5.26
CA PRO A 120 30.38 -20.00 -5.83
C PRO A 120 31.45 -19.28 -6.64
N VAL A 121 32.71 -19.34 -6.19
CA VAL A 121 33.80 -18.61 -6.81
C VAL A 121 34.08 -19.16 -8.20
N LEU A 122 34.31 -20.48 -8.32
CA LEU A 122 34.64 -21.10 -9.60
C LEU A 122 33.50 -20.96 -10.61
N ARG A 123 32.25 -21.21 -10.21
CA ARG A 123 31.10 -21.10 -11.11
C ARG A 123 30.84 -19.67 -11.56
N THR A 124 30.97 -18.69 -10.67
CA THR A 124 30.82 -17.28 -11.05
C THR A 124 31.94 -16.86 -12.01
N VAL A 125 33.18 -17.30 -11.79
CA VAL A 125 34.31 -17.03 -12.70
C VAL A 125 34.07 -17.66 -14.07
N VAL A 126 33.67 -18.93 -14.13
CA VAL A 126 33.37 -19.63 -15.40
C VAL A 126 32.19 -18.97 -16.12
N ALA A 127 31.12 -18.62 -15.40
CA ALA A 127 29.97 -17.91 -15.96
C ALA A 127 30.36 -16.54 -16.53
N THR A 128 31.23 -15.81 -15.82
CA THR A 128 31.74 -14.50 -16.26
C THR A 128 32.56 -14.64 -17.54
N ALA A 129 33.43 -15.65 -17.62
CA ALA A 129 34.22 -15.92 -18.82
C ALA A 129 33.34 -16.34 -20.01
N LEU A 130 32.35 -17.21 -19.79
CA LEU A 130 31.37 -17.59 -20.82
C LEU A 130 30.55 -16.39 -21.30
N GLY A 131 30.09 -15.54 -20.38
CA GLY A 131 29.37 -14.30 -20.69
C GLY A 131 30.21 -13.32 -21.49
N ALA A 132 31.48 -13.15 -21.12
CA ALA A 132 32.43 -12.31 -21.84
C ALA A 132 32.68 -12.83 -23.27
N ALA A 133 32.97 -14.11 -23.41
CA ALA A 133 33.21 -14.75 -24.71
C ALA A 133 31.98 -14.65 -25.62
N ALA A 134 30.79 -14.94 -25.09
CA ALA A 134 29.54 -14.78 -25.82
C ALA A 134 29.30 -13.32 -26.22
N GLY A 135 29.54 -12.37 -25.32
CA GLY A 135 29.43 -10.94 -25.57
C GLY A 135 30.37 -10.45 -26.67
N TYR A 136 31.61 -10.94 -26.69
CA TYR A 136 32.59 -10.64 -27.74
C TYR A 136 32.14 -11.16 -29.09
N LEU A 137 31.74 -12.43 -29.16
CA LEU A 137 31.28 -13.07 -30.40
C LEU A 137 29.98 -12.43 -30.92
N LEU A 138 29.03 -12.10 -30.05
CA LEU A 138 27.82 -11.34 -30.38
C LEU A 138 28.12 -9.87 -30.72
N GLY A 139 29.31 -9.37 -30.41
CA GLY A 139 29.78 -8.04 -30.78
C GLY A 139 30.45 -7.98 -32.14
N THR A 140 30.91 -9.12 -32.68
CA THR A 140 31.76 -9.20 -33.88
C THR A 140 31.12 -9.97 -35.04
N VAL A 141 30.35 -11.02 -34.76
CA VAL A 141 29.75 -11.86 -35.81
C VAL A 141 28.50 -11.19 -36.36
N GLU A 142 28.45 -10.84 -37.64
CA GLU A 142 27.31 -10.13 -38.23
C GLU A 142 26.18 -11.06 -38.72
N ARG A 143 26.53 -12.28 -39.15
CA ARG A 143 25.57 -13.21 -39.79
C ARG A 143 24.51 -13.69 -38.78
N PRO A 144 23.21 -13.66 -39.14
CA PRO A 144 22.12 -13.91 -38.19
C PRO A 144 22.07 -15.35 -37.65
N GLY A 145 22.35 -16.36 -38.49
CA GLY A 145 22.36 -17.77 -38.07
C GLY A 145 23.44 -18.08 -37.02
N PRO A 146 24.73 -17.79 -37.30
CA PRO A 146 25.80 -17.95 -36.32
C PRO A 146 25.59 -17.14 -35.04
N ARG A 147 25.08 -15.90 -35.13
CA ARG A 147 24.75 -15.09 -33.94
C ARG A 147 23.69 -15.74 -33.06
N LEU A 148 22.63 -16.27 -33.67
CA LEU A 148 21.58 -16.99 -32.95
C LEU A 148 22.18 -18.20 -32.23
N ALA A 149 22.98 -19.01 -32.94
CA ALA A 149 23.62 -20.19 -32.37
C ALA A 149 24.57 -19.84 -31.21
N ILE A 150 25.37 -18.77 -31.34
CA ILE A 150 26.23 -18.27 -30.25
C ILE A 150 25.37 -17.84 -29.06
N GLY A 151 24.32 -17.06 -29.29
CA GLY A 151 23.43 -16.58 -28.24
C GLY A 151 22.75 -17.73 -27.50
N THR A 152 22.08 -18.64 -28.21
CA THR A 152 21.40 -19.80 -27.61
C THR A 152 22.38 -20.76 -26.94
N GLY A 153 23.54 -21.02 -27.57
CA GLY A 153 24.55 -21.92 -27.02
C GLY A 153 25.14 -21.38 -25.71
N ALA A 154 25.51 -20.09 -25.68
CA ALA A 154 25.99 -19.44 -24.47
C ALA A 154 24.90 -19.38 -23.39
N GLY A 155 23.66 -19.05 -23.76
CA GLY A 155 22.53 -19.03 -22.85
C GLY A 155 22.25 -20.39 -22.22
N ALA A 156 22.24 -21.46 -23.03
CA ALA A 156 22.09 -22.84 -22.55
C ALA A 156 23.24 -23.25 -21.63
N ALA A 157 24.49 -22.92 -21.98
CA ALA A 157 25.65 -23.21 -21.16
C ALA A 157 25.59 -22.51 -19.79
N LEU A 158 25.20 -21.23 -19.76
CA LEU A 158 24.99 -20.49 -18.52
C LEU A 158 23.82 -21.08 -17.70
N GLY A 159 22.72 -21.47 -18.34
CA GLY A 159 21.60 -22.15 -17.69
C GLY A 159 22.00 -23.50 -17.08
N ALA A 160 22.73 -24.32 -17.83
CA ALA A 160 23.24 -25.60 -17.35
C ALA A 160 24.24 -25.44 -16.21
N LEU A 161 25.12 -24.43 -16.29
CA LEU A 161 26.06 -24.11 -15.22
C LEU A 161 25.33 -23.68 -13.94
N ALA A 162 24.27 -22.87 -14.05
CA ALA A 162 23.43 -22.50 -12.92
C ALA A 162 22.72 -23.73 -12.31
N ALA A 163 22.09 -24.56 -13.14
CA ALA A 163 21.43 -25.79 -12.70
C ALA A 163 22.37 -26.79 -12.03
N SER A 164 23.58 -26.97 -12.58
CA SER A 164 24.60 -27.85 -12.01
C SER A 164 24.97 -27.49 -10.58
N GLY A 165 24.77 -26.22 -10.22
CA GLY A 165 25.08 -25.72 -8.92
C GLY A 165 23.95 -25.58 -7.95
N MET A 166 22.70 -25.80 -8.38
CA MET A 166 21.56 -25.64 -7.51
C MET A 166 21.65 -26.55 -6.29
N ARG A 167 21.42 -25.93 -5.13
CA ARG A 167 21.49 -26.58 -3.83
C ARG A 167 20.30 -27.51 -3.63
N ALA A 168 20.60 -28.78 -3.38
CA ALA A 168 19.73 -29.66 -2.62
C ALA A 168 20.30 -29.76 -1.20
N VAL A 169 20.31 -28.65 -0.45
CA VAL A 169 20.97 -28.63 0.87
C VAL A 169 19.96 -28.93 1.98
N ILE A 170 20.22 -30.05 2.66
CA ILE A 170 19.67 -30.43 3.95
C ILE A 170 20.05 -29.35 4.98
N LEU A 171 19.09 -28.55 5.42
CA LEU A 171 19.23 -27.76 6.64
C LEU A 171 18.80 -28.66 7.79
N VAL A 172 19.78 -29.19 8.53
CA VAL A 172 19.53 -29.92 9.78
C VAL A 172 19.02 -28.93 10.82
N PHE A 173 17.72 -28.99 11.13
CA PHE A 173 17.21 -28.47 12.38
C PHE A 173 16.98 -29.66 13.31
N GLU A 174 17.64 -29.66 14.46
CA GLU A 174 17.36 -30.61 15.53
C GLU A 174 16.03 -30.19 16.18
N LEU A 175 14.95 -30.91 15.87
CA LEU A 175 13.71 -30.85 16.65
C LEU A 175 13.86 -31.76 17.88
N GLU A 176 13.10 -31.49 18.95
CA GLU A 176 13.10 -32.20 20.26
C GLU A 176 12.94 -33.74 20.20
N GLN A 177 12.76 -34.34 19.03
CA GLN A 177 12.63 -35.80 18.82
C GLN A 177 13.56 -36.39 17.75
N GLY A 178 14.58 -35.66 17.28
CA GLY A 178 15.60 -36.21 16.37
C GLY A 178 15.11 -36.56 14.96
N THR A 179 13.99 -36.01 14.51
CA THR A 179 13.49 -36.13 13.12
C THR A 179 13.92 -34.92 12.28
N PHE A 180 14.39 -35.20 11.05
CA PHE A 180 15.03 -34.24 10.14
C PHE A 180 14.07 -33.86 8.99
N GLU A 181 13.78 -32.57 8.77
CA GLU A 181 13.04 -32.09 7.58
C GLU A 181 13.96 -31.39 6.56
N LEU A 182 13.77 -31.72 5.28
CA LEU A 182 14.57 -31.31 4.13
C LEU A 182 14.11 -29.95 3.56
N TRP A 183 15.03 -29.04 3.22
CA TRP A 183 14.75 -27.90 2.32
C TRP A 183 15.58 -27.96 1.03
N PRO A 184 15.23 -28.81 0.06
CA PRO A 184 15.89 -28.78 -1.25
C PRO A 184 15.47 -27.50 -2.01
N VAL A 185 16.29 -26.99 -2.92
CA VAL A 185 15.95 -25.83 -3.79
C VAL A 185 15.92 -26.30 -5.23
N LEU A 186 15.09 -27.31 -5.51
CA LEU A 186 14.87 -27.86 -6.84
C LEU A 186 13.40 -27.65 -7.22
N PRO A 187 13.11 -26.98 -8.35
CA PRO A 187 11.73 -26.80 -8.80
C PRO A 187 11.14 -28.13 -9.26
N ASP A 188 9.98 -28.52 -8.72
CA ASP A 188 9.18 -29.64 -9.23
C ASP A 188 8.32 -29.22 -10.43
N LEU A 189 8.86 -29.39 -11.64
CA LEU A 189 8.24 -28.84 -12.84
C LEU A 189 6.91 -29.52 -13.18
N ARG A 190 5.82 -28.80 -12.95
CA ARG A 190 4.51 -29.14 -13.53
C ARG A 190 4.47 -28.68 -15.00
N TYR A 191 4.74 -29.61 -15.91
CA TYR A 191 4.87 -29.34 -17.35
C TYR A 191 3.63 -28.67 -17.98
N VAL A 192 2.41 -29.02 -17.53
CA VAL A 192 1.17 -28.43 -18.06
C VAL A 192 1.05 -26.94 -17.69
N PRO A 193 1.11 -26.53 -16.40
CA PRO A 193 1.20 -25.11 -16.02
C PRO A 193 2.34 -24.35 -16.69
N LEU A 194 3.53 -24.95 -16.79
CA LEU A 194 4.69 -24.36 -17.46
C LEU A 194 4.37 -24.02 -18.93
N ALA A 195 3.77 -24.95 -19.67
CA ALA A 195 3.38 -24.75 -21.06
C ALA A 195 2.30 -23.66 -21.20
N ILE A 196 1.26 -23.70 -20.35
CA ILE A 196 0.18 -22.70 -20.36
C ILE A 196 0.74 -21.30 -20.12
N LEU A 197 1.59 -21.12 -19.12
CA LEU A 197 2.17 -19.81 -18.80
C LEU A 197 3.13 -19.32 -19.89
N THR A 198 3.89 -20.22 -20.50
CA THR A 198 4.76 -19.89 -21.64
C THR A 198 3.94 -19.40 -22.84
N LEU A 199 2.85 -20.10 -23.17
CA LEU A 199 1.94 -19.72 -24.25
C LEU A 199 1.18 -18.42 -23.95
N ALA A 200 0.69 -18.26 -22.71
CA ALA A 200 0.02 -17.04 -22.27
C ALA A 200 0.98 -15.83 -22.33
N GLY A 201 2.23 -16.01 -21.89
CA GLY A 201 3.28 -15.01 -22.01
C GLY A 201 3.56 -14.64 -23.48
N ALA A 202 3.69 -15.63 -24.36
CA ALA A 202 3.82 -15.38 -25.80
C ALA A 202 2.62 -14.60 -26.37
N GLY A 203 1.39 -14.98 -25.97
CA GLY A 203 0.16 -14.30 -26.32
C GLY A 203 0.13 -12.84 -25.86
N ALA A 204 0.61 -12.54 -24.65
CA ALA A 204 0.76 -11.17 -24.17
C ALA A 204 1.74 -10.36 -25.05
N GLY A 205 2.84 -10.99 -25.49
CA GLY A 205 3.77 -10.41 -26.47
C GLY A 205 3.10 -10.09 -27.81
N LEU A 206 2.19 -10.96 -28.28
CA LEU A 206 1.39 -10.73 -29.49
C LEU A 206 0.44 -9.54 -29.31
N VAL A 207 -0.26 -9.46 -28.18
CA VAL A 207 -1.17 -8.34 -27.87
C VAL A 207 -0.39 -7.03 -27.84
N VAL A 208 0.77 -6.98 -27.19
CA VAL A 208 1.63 -5.78 -27.15
C VAL A 208 2.07 -5.37 -28.55
N ARG A 209 2.41 -6.33 -29.42
CA ARG A 209 2.73 -6.07 -30.82
C ARG A 209 1.56 -5.42 -31.56
N LEU A 210 0.36 -5.99 -31.43
CA LEU A 210 -0.85 -5.48 -32.07
C LEU A 210 -1.20 -4.07 -31.59
N LEU A 211 -1.08 -3.81 -30.29
CA LEU A 211 -1.34 -2.50 -29.69
C LEU A 211 -0.33 -1.42 -30.12
N ARG A 212 0.96 -1.79 -30.25
CA ARG A 212 2.03 -0.83 -30.59
C ARG A 212 2.16 -0.54 -32.09
N ARG A 213 1.39 -1.20 -32.96
CA ARG A 213 1.45 -1.07 -34.43
C ARG A 213 2.89 -1.07 -34.99
N ARG A 214 3.79 -1.86 -34.40
CA ARG A 214 5.21 -1.91 -34.81
C ARG A 214 5.50 -3.06 -35.76
N GLU A 215 6.26 -2.79 -36.82
CA GLU A 215 6.77 -3.77 -37.80
C GLU A 215 7.95 -4.63 -37.29
N THR A 216 7.99 -4.95 -36.00
CA THR A 216 9.02 -5.88 -35.50
C THR A 216 8.80 -7.29 -36.07
N PRO A 217 9.80 -8.17 -36.18
CA PRO A 217 9.59 -9.58 -36.55
C PRO A 217 8.72 -10.31 -35.52
N LEU A 218 7.82 -11.21 -35.94
CA LEU A 218 6.88 -11.92 -35.06
C LEU A 218 7.58 -12.60 -33.89
N LEU A 219 8.61 -13.39 -34.17
CA LEU A 219 9.39 -14.11 -33.16
C LEU A 219 9.98 -13.16 -32.09
N ARG A 220 10.46 -11.98 -32.49
CA ARG A 220 11.04 -11.00 -31.56
C ARG A 220 10.00 -10.36 -30.63
N SER A 221 8.74 -10.28 -31.04
CA SER A 221 7.66 -9.76 -30.21
C SER A 221 7.15 -10.78 -29.19
N LEU A 222 7.13 -12.07 -29.56
CA LEU A 222 6.61 -13.15 -28.73
C LEU A 222 7.60 -13.58 -27.64
N MET A 223 8.89 -13.66 -27.97
CA MET A 223 9.90 -14.27 -27.09
C MET A 223 10.01 -13.63 -25.70
N PRO A 224 10.01 -12.30 -25.50
CA PRO A 224 10.13 -11.74 -24.15
C PRO A 224 9.00 -12.20 -23.22
N GLY A 225 7.78 -12.28 -23.76
CA GLY A 225 6.62 -12.77 -23.04
C GLY A 225 6.70 -14.28 -22.79
N ALA A 226 7.11 -15.06 -23.78
CA ALA A 226 7.30 -16.51 -23.63
C ALA A 226 8.35 -16.85 -22.56
N ILE A 227 9.48 -16.13 -22.54
CA ILE A 227 10.56 -16.32 -21.56
C ILE A 227 10.10 -15.96 -20.17
N LEU A 228 9.37 -14.86 -20.02
CA LEU A 228 8.80 -14.47 -18.73
C LEU A 228 7.80 -15.52 -18.25
N GLY A 229 6.90 -15.98 -19.13
CA GLY A 229 5.94 -17.03 -18.83
C GLY A 229 6.61 -18.35 -18.43
N TYR A 230 7.66 -18.74 -19.14
CA TYR A 230 8.47 -19.92 -18.82
C TYR A 230 9.18 -19.77 -17.47
N ALA A 231 9.82 -18.63 -17.22
CA ALA A 231 10.52 -18.37 -15.96
C ALA A 231 9.55 -18.40 -14.77
N VAL A 232 8.37 -17.79 -14.90
CA VAL A 232 7.30 -17.84 -13.89
C VAL A 232 6.83 -19.28 -13.68
N GLY A 233 6.51 -19.99 -14.77
CA GLY A 233 6.05 -21.38 -14.70
C GLY A 233 7.10 -22.37 -14.17
N ALA A 234 8.39 -22.03 -14.27
CA ALA A 234 9.49 -22.89 -13.85
C ALA A 234 9.98 -22.61 -12.41
N TRP A 235 9.71 -21.42 -11.86
CA TRP A 235 10.27 -21.01 -10.57
C TRP A 235 9.26 -20.50 -9.55
N LEU A 236 8.06 -20.11 -9.98
CA LEU A 236 7.03 -19.51 -9.12
C LEU A 236 5.79 -20.38 -8.95
N VAL A 237 5.57 -21.32 -9.88
CA VAL A 237 4.49 -22.30 -9.81
C VAL A 237 4.95 -23.61 -9.16
N PRO A 238 6.15 -24.14 -9.42
CA PRO A 238 6.64 -25.35 -8.80
C PRO A 238 6.83 -25.22 -7.29
N ASP A 239 6.56 -26.32 -6.58
CA ASP A 239 6.96 -26.45 -5.18
C ASP A 239 8.49 -26.54 -5.13
N LEU A 240 9.11 -25.51 -4.57
CA LEU A 240 10.56 -25.46 -4.42
C LEU A 240 10.95 -26.47 -3.34
N GLY A 241 11.66 -27.51 -3.76
CA GLY A 241 12.25 -28.50 -2.87
C GLY A 241 11.77 -29.93 -3.01
N LEU A 242 10.83 -30.21 -3.91
CA LEU A 242 10.42 -31.58 -4.22
C LEU A 242 10.87 -32.04 -5.61
N GLY A 243 11.47 -31.13 -6.41
CA GLY A 243 11.83 -31.40 -7.80
C GLY A 243 13.11 -32.21 -8.00
N THR A 244 13.27 -32.75 -9.20
CA THR A 244 14.45 -33.53 -9.59
C THR A 244 15.59 -32.64 -10.09
N ARG A 245 16.82 -33.17 -10.15
CA ARG A 245 17.94 -32.48 -10.82
C ARG A 245 17.62 -32.20 -12.29
N THR A 246 16.93 -33.12 -12.96
CA THR A 246 16.53 -32.95 -14.37
C THR A 246 15.57 -31.77 -14.53
N ASP A 247 14.62 -31.59 -13.61
CA ASP A 247 13.70 -30.45 -13.63
C ASP A 247 14.43 -29.12 -13.44
N ALA A 248 15.43 -29.07 -12.55
CA ALA A 248 16.29 -27.91 -12.38
C ALA A 248 17.09 -27.56 -13.66
N TYR A 249 17.62 -28.56 -14.36
CA TYR A 249 18.28 -28.35 -15.66
C TYR A 249 17.30 -27.83 -16.71
N VAL A 250 16.11 -28.42 -16.83
CA VAL A 250 15.08 -27.96 -17.78
C VAL A 250 14.65 -26.52 -17.47
N ALA A 251 14.42 -26.20 -16.19
CA ALA A 251 14.04 -24.87 -15.73
C ALA A 251 15.10 -23.81 -16.08
N ALA A 252 16.38 -24.08 -15.79
CA ALA A 252 17.45 -23.11 -16.00
C ALA A 252 17.88 -22.98 -17.47
N ILE A 253 18.00 -24.11 -18.18
CA ILE A 253 18.40 -24.13 -19.59
C ILE A 253 17.33 -23.47 -20.46
N GLY A 254 16.04 -23.68 -20.20
CA GLY A 254 14.96 -23.06 -20.97
C GLY A 254 14.98 -21.52 -20.90
N VAL A 255 15.19 -20.97 -19.70
CA VAL A 255 15.37 -19.51 -19.52
C VAL A 255 16.64 -19.03 -20.24
N GLY A 256 17.75 -19.75 -20.07
CA GLY A 256 19.03 -19.44 -20.72
C GLY A 256 18.92 -19.42 -22.25
N LEU A 257 18.32 -20.44 -22.85
CA LEU A 257 18.06 -20.55 -24.29
C LEU A 257 17.24 -19.35 -24.80
N GLY A 258 16.18 -19.00 -24.09
CA GLY A 258 15.32 -17.88 -24.48
C GLY A 258 16.04 -16.53 -24.44
N ILE A 259 16.75 -16.23 -23.35
CA ILE A 259 17.54 -14.99 -23.23
C ILE A 259 18.64 -14.96 -24.30
N GLY A 260 19.34 -16.08 -24.49
CA GLY A 260 20.35 -16.24 -25.53
C GLY A 260 19.81 -15.99 -26.93
N ALA A 261 18.63 -16.54 -27.25
CA ALA A 261 17.94 -16.29 -28.51
C ALA A 261 17.53 -14.83 -28.67
N LEU A 262 17.03 -14.17 -27.61
CA LEU A 262 16.63 -12.76 -27.66
C LEU A 262 17.80 -11.85 -28.03
N VAL A 263 18.98 -12.12 -27.48
CA VAL A 263 20.19 -11.35 -27.78
C VAL A 263 20.73 -11.72 -29.16
N GLY A 264 20.83 -13.01 -29.47
CA GLY A 264 21.35 -13.53 -30.74
C GLY A 264 20.53 -13.12 -31.97
N LEU A 265 19.21 -12.98 -31.83
CA LEU A 265 18.33 -12.51 -32.90
C LEU A 265 18.50 -11.02 -33.22
N LYS A 266 19.15 -10.21 -32.37
CA LYS A 266 19.35 -8.78 -32.65
C LYS A 266 20.57 -8.58 -33.56
N PRO A 267 20.41 -7.83 -34.67
CA PRO A 267 21.55 -7.46 -35.50
C PRO A 267 22.47 -6.52 -34.72
N ILE A 268 23.72 -6.39 -35.17
CA ILE A 268 24.63 -5.40 -34.62
C ILE A 268 24.06 -4.01 -34.94
N PRO A 269 23.84 -3.14 -33.93
CA PRO A 269 23.34 -1.80 -34.17
C PRO A 269 24.37 -0.96 -34.95
N ASP A 270 23.87 -0.08 -35.79
CA ASP A 270 24.67 0.96 -36.45
C ASP A 270 25.09 2.04 -35.45
N HIS A 271 25.99 2.95 -35.84
CA HIS A 271 26.56 3.95 -34.94
C HIS A 271 25.48 4.84 -34.29
N ASN A 272 24.44 5.21 -35.05
CA ASN A 272 23.31 5.99 -34.55
C ASN A 272 22.50 5.23 -33.50
N ALA A 273 22.16 3.95 -33.75
CA ALA A 273 21.47 3.14 -32.75
C ALA A 273 22.32 2.88 -31.51
N ARG A 274 23.66 2.78 -31.63
CA ARG A 274 24.56 2.67 -30.48
C ARG A 274 24.54 3.93 -29.60
N GLY A 275 24.50 5.12 -30.20
CA GLY A 275 24.33 6.38 -29.48
C GLY A 275 22.98 6.47 -28.75
N GLN A 276 21.90 5.98 -29.36
CA GLN A 276 20.59 5.87 -28.69
C GLN A 276 20.60 4.87 -27.54
N ILE A 277 21.34 3.77 -27.67
CA ILE A 277 21.54 2.78 -26.60
C ILE A 277 22.30 3.41 -25.43
N GLU A 278 23.34 4.22 -25.68
CA GLU A 278 24.03 4.95 -24.61
C GLU A 278 23.06 5.84 -23.81
N GLY A 279 22.27 6.68 -24.51
CA GLY A 279 21.33 7.60 -23.87
C GLY A 279 20.21 6.87 -23.11
N SER A 280 19.65 5.82 -23.70
CA SER A 280 18.53 5.06 -23.10
C SER A 280 19.01 4.15 -21.97
N ALA A 281 20.20 3.56 -22.07
CA ALA A 281 20.71 2.60 -21.09
C ALA A 281 20.96 3.25 -19.73
N ARG A 282 21.32 4.55 -19.68
CA ARG A 282 21.45 5.30 -18.42
C ARG A 282 20.16 5.28 -17.60
N ALA A 283 18.99 5.42 -18.23
CA ALA A 283 17.70 5.32 -17.54
C ALA A 283 17.43 3.90 -17.02
N TYR A 284 17.81 2.86 -17.78
CA TYR A 284 17.59 1.48 -17.39
C TYR A 284 18.46 1.02 -16.20
N ILE A 285 19.66 1.58 -16.00
CA ILE A 285 20.51 1.26 -14.83
C ILE A 285 19.77 1.57 -13.51
N PHE A 286 19.03 2.68 -13.48
CA PHE A 286 18.25 3.07 -12.30
C PHE A 286 16.91 2.36 -12.22
N LEU A 287 16.28 2.11 -13.37
CA LEU A 287 14.94 1.53 -13.42
C LEU A 287 14.95 0.03 -13.14
N ILE A 288 15.96 -0.73 -13.60
CA ILE A 288 16.00 -2.19 -13.47
C ILE A 288 16.01 -2.65 -12.01
N PRO A 289 16.85 -2.11 -11.09
CA PRO A 289 16.79 -2.48 -9.68
C PRO A 289 15.44 -2.17 -9.04
N ALA A 290 14.85 -1.02 -9.36
CA ALA A 290 13.53 -0.63 -8.86
C ALA A 290 12.43 -1.57 -9.38
N LEU A 291 12.43 -1.90 -10.68
CA LEU A 291 11.50 -2.85 -11.27
C LEU A 291 11.71 -4.27 -10.74
N GLY A 292 12.95 -4.68 -10.49
CA GLY A 292 13.29 -5.96 -9.87
C GLY A 292 12.74 -6.05 -8.45
N PHE A 293 12.90 -5.01 -7.65
CA PHE A 293 12.33 -4.91 -6.31
C PHE A 293 10.80 -4.94 -6.35
N ILE A 294 10.16 -4.19 -7.25
CA ILE A 294 8.69 -4.22 -7.42
C ILE A 294 8.24 -5.61 -7.88
N ALA A 295 8.97 -6.24 -8.79
CA ALA A 295 8.64 -7.58 -9.25
C ALA A 295 8.70 -8.60 -8.11
N SER A 296 9.77 -8.59 -7.31
CA SER A 296 9.97 -9.56 -6.23
C SER A 296 9.08 -9.33 -5.01
N THR A 297 8.80 -8.08 -4.66
CA THR A 297 8.05 -7.75 -3.43
C THR A 297 6.56 -7.55 -3.64
N LEU A 298 6.14 -7.26 -4.88
CA LEU A 298 4.74 -6.97 -5.19
C LEU A 298 4.19 -7.90 -6.27
N ILE A 299 4.76 -7.92 -7.47
CA ILE A 299 4.16 -8.63 -8.61
C ILE A 299 4.15 -10.14 -8.38
N ILE A 300 5.30 -10.72 -8.04
CA ILE A 300 5.44 -12.16 -7.83
C ILE A 300 4.56 -12.64 -6.66
N PRO A 301 4.60 -12.02 -5.46
CA PRO A 301 3.69 -12.40 -4.38
C PRO A 301 2.22 -12.25 -4.76
N THR A 302 1.84 -11.20 -5.50
CA THR A 302 0.45 -11.00 -5.94
C THR A 302 0.00 -12.10 -6.90
N LEU A 303 0.85 -12.48 -7.87
CA LEU A 303 0.58 -13.59 -8.78
C LEU A 303 0.47 -14.92 -8.02
N ARG A 304 1.32 -15.13 -7.01
CA ARG A 304 1.25 -16.32 -6.14
C ARG A 304 -0.06 -16.35 -5.34
N THR A 305 -0.48 -15.23 -4.77
CA THR A 305 -1.78 -15.13 -4.08
C THR A 305 -2.94 -15.44 -5.04
N LEU A 306 -2.90 -14.90 -6.27
CA LEU A 306 -3.89 -15.22 -7.30
C LEU A 306 -3.86 -16.71 -7.70
N PHE A 307 -2.70 -17.35 -7.71
CA PHE A 307 -2.59 -18.77 -7.99
C PHE A 307 -3.15 -19.62 -6.83
N LEU A 308 -2.77 -19.29 -5.59
CA LEU A 308 -3.22 -19.97 -4.38
C LEU A 308 -4.73 -19.85 -4.17
N SER A 309 -5.38 -18.77 -4.63
CA SER A 309 -6.84 -18.64 -4.52
C SER A 309 -7.63 -19.69 -5.29
N PHE A 310 -7.00 -20.41 -6.24
CA PHE A 310 -7.60 -21.56 -6.94
C PHE A 310 -7.16 -22.92 -6.38
N HIS A 311 -6.43 -22.96 -5.27
CA HIS A 311 -5.94 -24.18 -4.63
C HIS A 311 -6.66 -24.49 -3.31
N ASP A 312 -6.52 -25.71 -2.83
CA ASP A 312 -7.06 -26.18 -1.56
C ASP A 312 -6.46 -25.44 -0.35
N ALA A 313 -6.89 -25.81 0.86
CA ALA A 313 -6.46 -25.15 2.10
C ALA A 313 -4.94 -25.15 2.29
N ARG A 314 -4.25 -26.21 1.83
CA ARG A 314 -2.79 -26.34 1.94
C ARG A 314 -2.03 -25.76 0.74
N GLY A 315 -2.74 -25.35 -0.32
CA GLY A 315 -2.15 -24.81 -1.53
C GLY A 315 -1.53 -25.85 -2.47
N GLN A 316 -1.89 -27.13 -2.34
CA GLN A 316 -1.29 -28.25 -3.07
C GLN A 316 -2.12 -28.72 -4.27
N GLU A 317 -3.44 -28.81 -4.09
CA GLU A 317 -4.36 -29.31 -5.12
C GLU A 317 -5.17 -28.17 -5.74
N TYR A 318 -5.36 -28.20 -7.05
CA TYR A 318 -6.19 -27.22 -7.75
C TYR A 318 -7.67 -27.55 -7.55
N VAL A 319 -8.42 -26.61 -6.98
CA VAL A 319 -9.87 -26.74 -6.68
C VAL A 319 -10.74 -25.81 -7.53
N GLY A 320 -10.15 -25.08 -8.47
CA GLY A 320 -10.88 -24.13 -9.33
C GLY A 320 -11.56 -23.02 -8.53
N PHE A 321 -12.84 -22.78 -8.79
CA PHE A 321 -13.59 -21.65 -8.19
C PHE A 321 -14.25 -21.96 -6.83
N VAL A 322 -13.98 -23.12 -6.23
CA VAL A 322 -14.61 -23.54 -4.96
C VAL A 322 -14.42 -22.49 -3.87
N ASN A 323 -13.21 -21.96 -3.69
CA ASN A 323 -12.94 -20.92 -2.69
C ASN A 323 -13.80 -19.67 -2.91
N TYR A 324 -14.00 -19.22 -4.16
CA TYR A 324 -14.84 -18.06 -4.44
C TYR A 324 -16.33 -18.34 -4.20
N ARG A 325 -16.80 -19.54 -4.54
CA ARG A 325 -18.16 -19.98 -4.21
C ARG A 325 -18.36 -19.97 -2.69
N ASP A 326 -17.38 -20.40 -1.92
CA ASP A 326 -17.46 -20.44 -0.47
C ASP A 326 -17.40 -19.03 0.14
N VAL A 327 -16.64 -18.10 -0.46
CA VAL A 327 -16.63 -16.68 -0.08
C VAL A 327 -18.01 -16.03 -0.29
N PHE A 328 -18.60 -16.17 -1.49
CA PHE A 328 -19.86 -15.50 -1.83
C PHE A 328 -21.11 -16.25 -1.37
N GLY A 329 -21.00 -17.55 -1.10
CA GLY A 329 -22.07 -18.38 -0.55
C GLY A 329 -22.12 -18.38 0.98
N SER A 330 -21.10 -17.84 1.66
CA SER A 330 -21.06 -17.77 3.12
C SER A 330 -21.96 -16.65 3.65
N PRO A 331 -22.96 -16.96 4.50
CA PRO A 331 -23.82 -15.94 5.11
C PRO A 331 -23.07 -15.02 6.09
N ASN A 332 -21.86 -15.39 6.51
CA ASN A 332 -21.02 -14.50 7.33
C ASN A 332 -20.33 -13.42 6.51
N ILE A 333 -20.10 -13.67 5.22
CA ILE A 333 -19.39 -12.75 4.32
C ILE A 333 -20.40 -11.90 3.54
N PHE A 334 -21.44 -12.53 3.00
CA PHE A 334 -22.47 -11.88 2.20
C PHE A 334 -23.86 -12.36 2.61
N ASN A 335 -24.64 -11.51 3.28
CA ASN A 335 -26.01 -11.82 3.68
C ASN A 335 -26.97 -10.67 3.29
N LEU A 336 -28.03 -11.02 2.55
CA LEU A 336 -29.07 -10.11 2.09
C LEU A 336 -30.41 -10.29 2.81
N GLU A 337 -30.55 -11.28 3.69
CA GLU A 337 -31.82 -11.67 4.31
C GLU A 337 -32.41 -10.52 5.16
N GLY A 338 -31.55 -9.67 5.73
CA GLY A 338 -31.94 -8.54 6.57
C GLY A 338 -32.53 -7.32 5.83
N TRP A 339 -32.64 -7.34 4.50
CA TRP A 339 -33.02 -6.16 3.70
C TRP A 339 -34.37 -5.55 4.11
N ALA A 340 -35.36 -6.38 4.46
CA ALA A 340 -36.68 -5.90 4.87
C ALA A 340 -36.63 -5.12 6.20
N GLY A 341 -35.64 -5.42 7.05
CA GLY A 341 -35.41 -4.75 8.33
C GLY A 341 -35.02 -3.27 8.19
N ILE A 342 -34.56 -2.85 7.00
CA ILE A 342 -34.26 -1.45 6.69
C ILE A 342 -35.51 -0.59 6.92
N PHE A 343 -36.64 -1.01 6.36
CA PHE A 343 -37.91 -0.28 6.42
C PHE A 343 -38.61 -0.41 7.78
N GLY A 344 -38.21 -1.37 8.63
CA GLY A 344 -38.67 -1.46 10.02
C GLY A 344 -37.87 -0.57 10.99
N SER A 345 -36.74 -0.01 10.56
CA SER A 345 -35.84 0.76 11.42
C SER A 345 -36.35 2.17 11.70
N LYS A 346 -36.31 2.58 12.97
CA LYS A 346 -36.59 3.98 13.37
C LYS A 346 -35.62 4.95 12.68
N LEU A 347 -34.36 4.55 12.46
CA LEU A 347 -33.35 5.37 11.80
C LEU A 347 -33.73 5.68 10.34
N PHE A 348 -34.31 4.69 9.64
CA PHE A 348 -34.75 4.88 8.26
C PHE A 348 -35.87 5.90 8.18
N TRP A 349 -36.91 5.75 9.00
CA TRP A 349 -38.06 6.66 8.97
C TRP A 349 -37.71 8.07 9.44
N VAL A 350 -36.92 8.22 10.50
CA VAL A 350 -36.40 9.53 10.92
C VAL A 350 -35.56 10.15 9.81
N GLY A 351 -34.68 9.37 9.18
CA GLY A 351 -33.88 9.81 8.04
C GLY A 351 -34.75 10.28 6.86
N ALA A 352 -35.73 9.49 6.46
CA ALA A 352 -36.67 9.81 5.38
C ALA A 352 -37.45 11.10 5.66
N VAL A 353 -37.94 11.28 6.88
CA VAL A 353 -38.64 12.52 7.29
C VAL A 353 -37.72 13.73 7.18
N LEU A 354 -36.46 13.64 7.65
CA LEU A 354 -35.49 14.73 7.56
C LEU A 354 -35.12 15.04 6.10
N ILE A 355 -34.97 14.02 5.25
CA ILE A 355 -34.74 14.20 3.81
C ILE A 355 -35.89 14.97 3.17
N LEU A 356 -37.13 14.53 3.41
CA LEU A 356 -38.33 15.16 2.87
C LEU A 356 -38.50 16.60 3.40
N PHE A 357 -38.25 16.81 4.69
CA PHE A 357 -38.29 18.13 5.30
C PHE A 357 -37.23 19.06 4.71
N GLY A 358 -35.97 18.61 4.62
CA GLY A 358 -34.88 19.36 4.01
C GLY A 358 -35.17 19.73 2.56
N MET A 359 -35.64 18.77 1.75
CA MET A 359 -36.06 19.02 0.37
C MET A 359 -37.25 19.99 0.28
N GLY A 360 -38.24 19.85 1.15
CA GLY A 360 -39.39 20.77 1.23
C GLY A 360 -38.95 22.20 1.51
N VAL A 361 -38.08 22.40 2.49
CA VAL A 361 -37.49 23.71 2.80
C VAL A 361 -36.68 24.24 1.61
N SER A 362 -35.90 23.40 0.92
CA SER A 362 -35.15 23.81 -0.28
C SER A 362 -36.04 24.24 -1.44
N VAL A 363 -37.20 23.61 -1.63
CA VAL A 363 -38.18 24.00 -2.66
C VAL A 363 -38.86 25.32 -2.29
N VAL A 364 -39.25 25.50 -1.03
CA VAL A 364 -39.88 26.75 -0.55
C VAL A 364 -38.94 27.94 -0.69
N LEU A 365 -37.68 27.79 -0.24
CA LEU A 365 -36.64 28.82 -0.38
C LEU A 365 -36.25 29.05 -1.85
N GLY A 366 -36.26 28.00 -2.66
CA GLY A 366 -36.05 28.08 -4.11
C GLY A 366 -37.10 28.97 -4.78
N ARG A 367 -38.38 28.74 -4.48
CA ARG A 367 -39.49 29.55 -5.02
C ARG A 367 -39.37 31.03 -4.68
N GLN A 368 -38.89 31.37 -3.48
CA GLN A 368 -38.64 32.75 -3.08
C GLN A 368 -37.45 33.40 -3.81
N SER A 369 -36.54 32.59 -4.35
CA SER A 369 -35.29 33.04 -4.98
C SER A 369 -35.31 32.92 -6.52
N GLY A 370 -36.44 32.54 -7.12
CA GLY A 370 -36.58 32.35 -8.58
C GLY A 370 -36.00 31.04 -9.15
N TYR A 371 -35.57 30.09 -8.30
CA TYR A 371 -35.03 28.79 -8.70
C TYR A 371 -36.01 27.65 -8.36
N ARG A 372 -36.03 26.56 -9.16
CA ARG A 372 -36.90 25.39 -8.85
C ARG A 372 -36.55 24.71 -7.53
N ILE A 373 -35.25 24.64 -7.20
CA ILE A 373 -34.72 24.11 -5.94
C ILE A 373 -33.52 24.96 -5.58
N SER A 374 -33.45 25.47 -4.34
CA SER A 374 -32.28 26.18 -3.81
C SER A 374 -31.81 25.49 -2.54
N PHE A 375 -30.67 24.80 -2.63
CA PHE A 375 -30.04 24.20 -1.45
C PHE A 375 -29.37 25.31 -0.63
N SER A 376 -30.06 25.78 0.41
CA SER A 376 -29.46 26.56 1.49
C SER A 376 -28.62 25.64 2.39
N PRO A 377 -27.52 26.13 3.00
CA PRO A 377 -26.72 25.37 3.96
C PRO A 377 -27.55 24.69 5.07
N GLY A 378 -28.64 25.33 5.53
CA GLY A 378 -29.55 24.75 6.51
C GLY A 378 -30.39 23.60 5.95
N SER A 379 -31.06 23.82 4.82
CA SER A 379 -31.92 22.81 4.18
C SER A 379 -31.14 21.62 3.64
N GLY A 380 -29.97 21.86 3.04
CA GLY A 380 -29.07 20.84 2.54
C GLY A 380 -28.43 20.05 3.67
N GLY A 381 -28.06 20.72 4.78
CA GLY A 381 -27.54 20.04 5.97
C GLY A 381 -28.54 19.07 6.58
N ILE A 382 -29.82 19.46 6.68
CA ILE A 382 -30.89 18.59 7.20
C ILE A 382 -31.13 17.39 6.26
N ALA A 383 -31.20 17.63 4.95
CA ALA A 383 -31.36 16.54 3.98
C ALA A 383 -30.16 15.57 3.99
N ALA A 384 -28.93 16.09 4.12
CA ALA A 384 -27.72 15.28 4.22
C ALA A 384 -27.69 14.45 5.52
N LEU A 385 -28.11 15.03 6.65
CA LEU A 385 -28.24 14.30 7.91
C LEU A 385 -29.28 13.17 7.78
N GLY A 386 -30.42 13.45 7.16
CA GLY A 386 -31.44 12.43 6.91
C GLY A 386 -30.94 11.31 6.00
N ALA A 387 -30.19 11.64 4.95
CA ALA A 387 -29.55 10.67 4.07
C ALA A 387 -28.52 9.80 4.82
N MET A 388 -27.75 10.40 5.72
CA MET A 388 -26.82 9.66 6.57
C MET A 388 -27.55 8.67 7.49
N LEU A 389 -28.64 9.09 8.15
CA LEU A 389 -29.42 8.20 9.02
C LEU A 389 -30.08 7.05 8.24
N ALA A 390 -30.58 7.32 7.03
CA ALA A 390 -31.11 6.28 6.14
C ALA A 390 -30.01 5.29 5.72
N LEU A 391 -28.81 5.76 5.36
CA LEU A 391 -27.66 4.91 5.06
C LEU A 391 -27.26 4.05 6.27
N PHE A 392 -27.24 4.62 7.47
CA PHE A 392 -27.00 3.87 8.70
C PHE A 392 -28.05 2.78 8.92
N ALA A 393 -29.32 3.05 8.62
CA ALA A 393 -30.36 2.02 8.69
C ALA A 393 -30.12 0.88 7.70
N VAL A 394 -29.68 1.20 6.47
CA VAL A 394 -29.31 0.20 5.46
C VAL A 394 -28.19 -0.70 5.96
N PHE A 395 -27.07 -0.11 6.40
CA PHE A 395 -25.91 -0.89 6.84
C PHE A 395 -26.11 -1.59 8.19
N ALA A 396 -26.95 -1.07 9.07
CA ALA A 396 -27.30 -1.74 10.32
C ALA A 396 -28.17 -2.99 10.10
N ALA A 397 -29.00 -2.99 9.06
CA ALA A 397 -29.86 -4.12 8.71
C ALA A 397 -29.11 -5.19 7.88
N MET A 398 -28.24 -4.76 6.97
CA MET A 398 -27.46 -5.62 6.08
C MET A 398 -26.20 -6.13 6.79
N ARG A 399 -26.15 -7.42 7.13
CA ARG A 399 -25.03 -8.01 7.87
C ARG A 399 -24.04 -8.74 6.95
N GLY A 400 -22.79 -8.83 7.40
CA GLY A 400 -21.74 -9.60 6.74
C GLY A 400 -20.49 -8.79 6.49
N THR A 401 -19.36 -9.48 6.31
CA THR A 401 -18.03 -8.89 6.17
C THR A 401 -17.93 -7.88 5.02
N LEU A 402 -18.56 -8.16 3.87
CA LEU A 402 -18.55 -7.23 2.72
C LEU A 402 -19.34 -5.95 3.01
N PHE A 403 -20.51 -6.07 3.64
CA PHE A 403 -21.34 -4.92 4.01
C PHE A 403 -20.72 -4.09 5.11
N ASN A 404 -20.05 -4.73 6.08
CA ASN A 404 -19.25 -4.04 7.08
C ASN A 404 -18.15 -3.21 6.43
N ASN A 405 -17.37 -3.76 5.51
CA ASN A 405 -16.35 -3.00 4.77
C ASN A 405 -16.94 -1.79 4.04
N LEU A 406 -18.07 -1.95 3.35
CA LEU A 406 -18.77 -0.84 2.69
C LEU A 406 -19.25 0.22 3.69
N TRP A 407 -19.78 -0.21 4.83
CA TRP A 407 -20.25 0.69 5.88
C TRP A 407 -19.09 1.51 6.45
N TRP A 408 -17.94 0.88 6.69
CA TRP A 408 -16.71 1.55 7.07
C TRP A 408 -16.30 2.58 6.02
N VAL A 409 -16.24 2.19 4.74
CA VAL A 409 -15.85 3.07 3.63
C VAL A 409 -16.72 4.32 3.59
N VAL A 410 -18.05 4.16 3.60
CA VAL A 410 -18.98 5.30 3.52
C VAL A 410 -18.86 6.18 4.76
N THR A 411 -18.98 5.60 5.94
CA THR A 411 -19.06 6.35 7.20
C THR A 411 -17.75 7.08 7.51
N VAL A 412 -16.62 6.37 7.48
CA VAL A 412 -15.33 6.95 7.84
C VAL A 412 -14.92 8.00 6.83
N THR A 413 -15.13 7.75 5.53
CA THR A 413 -14.73 8.70 4.49
C THR A 413 -15.55 9.98 4.58
N VAL A 414 -16.89 9.87 4.66
CA VAL A 414 -17.78 11.04 4.69
C VAL A 414 -17.55 11.84 5.96
N ILE A 415 -17.53 11.20 7.13
CA ILE A 415 -17.41 11.90 8.41
C ILE A 415 -16.02 12.53 8.54
N SER A 416 -14.93 11.80 8.26
CA SER A 416 -13.58 12.35 8.35
C SER A 416 -13.38 13.53 7.39
N THR A 417 -13.84 13.40 6.14
CA THR A 417 -13.71 14.47 5.13
C THR A 417 -14.49 15.71 5.55
N THR A 418 -15.73 15.52 6.00
CA THR A 418 -16.60 16.64 6.41
C THR A 418 -16.07 17.32 7.68
N ALA A 419 -15.68 16.53 8.68
CA ALA A 419 -15.11 17.04 9.93
C ALA A 419 -13.79 17.77 9.67
N GLY A 420 -12.89 17.19 8.87
CA GLY A 420 -11.62 17.82 8.52
C GLY A 420 -11.81 19.13 7.77
N LEU A 421 -12.73 19.17 6.79
CA LEU A 421 -13.04 20.38 6.05
C LEU A 421 -13.67 21.45 6.96
N ALA A 422 -14.61 21.07 7.83
CA ALA A 422 -15.23 21.98 8.78
C ALA A 422 -14.18 22.58 9.72
N ILE A 423 -13.29 21.76 10.28
CA ILE A 423 -12.21 22.25 11.14
C ILE A 423 -11.22 23.10 10.36
N ALA A 424 -10.87 22.73 9.13
CA ALA A 424 -9.97 23.53 8.29
C ALA A 424 -10.52 24.95 8.07
N VAL A 425 -11.83 25.08 7.85
CA VAL A 425 -12.51 26.38 7.68
C VAL A 425 -12.64 27.14 8.99
N LEU A 426 -13.03 26.48 10.08
CA LEU A 426 -13.29 27.12 11.37
C LEU A 426 -12.02 27.52 12.12
N ALA A 427 -10.95 26.73 11.99
CA ALA A 427 -9.66 27.02 12.61
C ALA A 427 -8.86 28.03 11.80
N ASP A 428 -9.22 28.28 10.54
CA ASP A 428 -8.56 29.30 9.73
C ASP A 428 -8.84 30.69 10.30
N ARG A 429 -7.78 31.48 10.51
CA ARG A 429 -7.86 32.88 11.01
C ARG A 429 -8.27 33.02 12.49
N SER A 430 -8.35 31.94 13.27
CA SER A 430 -8.59 32.02 14.72
C SER A 430 -7.31 32.28 15.50
N LYS A 431 -7.37 33.08 16.58
CA LYS A 431 -6.23 33.23 17.50
C LYS A 431 -5.89 31.87 18.12
N GLY A 432 -4.67 31.36 17.87
CA GLY A 432 -4.25 30.02 18.31
C GLY A 432 -4.43 28.91 17.28
N GLU A 433 -4.68 29.23 16.00
CA GLU A 433 -4.81 28.28 14.88
C GLU A 433 -3.74 27.17 14.90
N SER A 434 -2.46 27.53 15.03
CA SER A 434 -1.34 26.58 14.99
C SER A 434 -1.44 25.51 16.09
N ILE A 435 -1.83 25.91 17.31
CA ILE A 435 -1.96 25.00 18.45
C ILE A 435 -3.15 24.06 18.24
N ALA A 436 -4.31 24.61 17.86
CA ALA A 436 -5.50 23.81 17.60
C ALA A 436 -5.26 22.78 16.49
N LYS A 437 -4.64 23.19 15.37
CA LYS A 437 -4.31 22.29 14.25
C LYS A 437 -3.31 21.20 14.69
N SER A 438 -2.31 21.56 15.50
CA SER A 438 -1.34 20.59 16.03
C SER A 438 -1.98 19.55 16.94
N LEU A 439 -2.87 19.95 17.85
CA LEU A 439 -3.60 19.03 18.74
C LEU A 439 -4.53 18.08 17.98
N ILE A 440 -5.24 18.59 16.97
CA ILE A 440 -6.15 17.80 16.13
C ILE A 440 -5.38 16.85 15.21
N PHE A 441 -4.15 17.20 14.82
CA PHE A 441 -3.28 16.37 14.00
C PHE A 441 -2.51 15.31 14.79
N MET A 442 -2.24 15.55 16.08
CA MET A 442 -1.47 14.68 16.98
C MET A 442 -1.88 13.19 16.95
N PRO A 443 -3.17 12.81 16.89
CA PRO A 443 -3.59 11.41 16.84
C PRO A 443 -2.98 10.60 15.69
N MET A 444 -2.61 11.25 14.59
CA MET A 444 -1.99 10.57 13.44
C MET A 444 -0.61 10.01 13.73
N ALA A 445 0.09 10.55 14.73
CA ALA A 445 1.38 10.00 15.15
C ALA A 445 1.22 8.63 15.85
N ILE A 446 0.00 8.26 16.25
CA ILE A 446 -0.29 7.02 16.96
C ILE A 446 -0.59 5.92 15.92
N SER A 447 -0.01 4.73 16.11
CA SER A 447 -0.33 3.57 15.27
C SER A 447 -1.78 3.14 15.41
N PHE A 448 -2.38 2.54 14.38
CA PHE A 448 -3.77 2.07 14.44
C PHE A 448 -3.99 0.99 15.51
N VAL A 449 -2.98 0.12 15.72
CA VAL A 449 -2.98 -0.85 16.83
C VAL A 449 -2.98 -0.11 18.18
N GLY A 450 -2.08 0.85 18.37
CA GLY A 450 -1.98 1.62 19.61
C GLY A 450 -3.26 2.40 19.91
N ALA A 451 -3.82 3.07 18.90
CA ALA A 451 -5.10 3.76 19.01
C ALA A 451 -6.23 2.79 19.35
N GLY A 452 -6.29 1.62 18.71
CA GLY A 452 -7.25 0.57 19.04
C GLY A 452 -7.14 0.11 20.50
N VAL A 453 -5.93 -0.03 21.05
CA VAL A 453 -5.71 -0.35 22.46
C VAL A 453 -6.18 0.79 23.37
N ILE A 454 -5.83 2.04 23.08
CA ILE A 454 -6.27 3.21 23.87
C ILE A 454 -7.80 3.26 23.95
N TRP A 455 -8.47 3.18 22.80
CA TRP A 455 -9.93 3.21 22.75
C TRP A 455 -10.58 1.99 23.37
N ARG A 456 -9.95 0.80 23.28
CA ARG A 456 -10.41 -0.39 24.01
C ARG A 456 -10.39 -0.17 25.52
N PHE A 457 -9.38 0.52 26.06
CA PHE A 457 -9.38 0.91 27.47
C PHE A 457 -10.45 1.96 27.78
N MET A 458 -10.63 2.97 26.92
CA MET A 458 -11.68 3.98 27.10
C MET A 458 -13.10 3.39 27.12
N TYR A 459 -13.34 2.34 26.33
CA TYR A 459 -14.62 1.63 26.23
C TYR A 459 -14.80 0.50 27.23
N LEU A 460 -13.76 0.14 28.00
CA LEU A 460 -13.80 -1.05 28.86
C LEU A 460 -14.90 -0.90 29.91
N ALA A 461 -15.94 -1.72 29.78
CA ALA A 461 -17.01 -1.86 30.75
C ALA A 461 -16.62 -2.87 31.82
N ARG A 462 -16.95 -2.56 33.08
CA ARG A 462 -16.90 -3.50 34.19
C ARG A 462 -18.29 -3.68 34.78
N ASP A 463 -18.46 -4.71 35.60
CA ASP A 463 -19.63 -4.84 36.46
C ASP A 463 -19.82 -3.54 37.26
N VAL A 464 -21.07 -3.10 37.38
CA VAL A 464 -21.48 -1.88 38.08
C VAL A 464 -21.21 -1.89 39.58
N SER A 465 -21.05 -3.07 40.18
CA SER A 465 -20.56 -3.22 41.54
C SER A 465 -19.08 -2.83 41.70
N LYS A 466 -18.34 -2.67 40.60
CA LYS A 466 -16.91 -2.34 40.59
C LYS A 466 -16.66 -0.95 39.99
N PRO A 467 -15.59 -0.25 40.42
CA PRO A 467 -15.16 0.98 39.77
C PRO A 467 -14.94 0.76 38.26
N GLN A 468 -15.56 1.61 37.46
CA GLN A 468 -15.41 1.60 36.02
C GLN A 468 -14.00 2.04 35.64
N THR A 469 -13.37 1.30 34.72
CA THR A 469 -12.02 1.59 34.24
C THR A 469 -12.02 2.43 32.97
N GLY A 470 -13.01 2.23 32.10
CA GLY A 470 -13.13 3.00 30.87
C GLY A 470 -13.71 4.38 31.12
N VAL A 471 -12.98 5.42 30.72
CA VAL A 471 -13.35 6.84 30.94
C VAL A 471 -14.79 7.14 30.51
N ILE A 472 -15.23 6.58 29.38
CA ILE A 472 -16.57 6.84 28.84
C ILE A 472 -17.65 6.15 29.69
N ASN A 473 -17.39 4.91 30.13
CA ASN A 473 -18.31 4.21 31.03
C ASN A 473 -18.32 4.82 32.43
N THR A 474 -17.18 5.32 32.92
CA THR A 474 -17.11 6.06 34.19
C THR A 474 -17.96 7.32 34.13
N PHE A 475 -17.90 8.05 33.01
CA PHE A 475 -18.75 9.22 32.79
C PHE A 475 -20.24 8.83 32.70
N TRP A 476 -20.57 7.79 31.93
CA TRP A 476 -21.96 7.32 31.76
C TRP A 476 -22.59 6.84 33.07
N VAL A 477 -21.93 5.94 33.80
CA VAL A 477 -22.39 5.42 35.10
C VAL A 477 -22.37 6.53 36.16
N GLY A 478 -21.37 7.41 36.13
CA GLY A 478 -21.29 8.57 37.03
C GLY A 478 -22.48 9.51 36.88
N LEU A 479 -22.86 9.82 35.63
CA LEU A 479 -24.07 10.60 35.34
C LEU A 479 -25.33 9.88 35.82
N GLY A 480 -25.40 8.57 35.67
CA GLY A 480 -26.51 7.79 36.21
C GLY A 480 -26.62 7.90 37.72
N ASN A 481 -25.52 7.67 38.43
CA ASN A 481 -25.49 7.74 39.89
C ASN A 481 -25.89 9.13 40.40
N LEU A 482 -25.50 10.20 39.71
CA LEU A 482 -25.93 11.56 40.01
C LEU A 482 -27.44 11.73 39.86
N SER A 483 -28.04 11.12 38.82
CA SER A 483 -29.49 11.20 38.57
C SER A 483 -30.35 10.43 39.59
N LEU A 484 -29.83 9.35 40.17
CA LEU A 484 -30.52 8.59 41.22
C LEU A 484 -30.32 9.14 42.63
N SER A 485 -29.29 9.97 42.84
CA SER A 485 -29.02 10.52 44.16
C SER A 485 -30.16 11.46 44.58
N ARG A 486 -30.95 11.10 45.61
CA ARG A 486 -31.96 12.01 46.19
C ARG A 486 -31.36 13.15 47.03
N GLY A 487 -30.06 13.44 46.85
CA GLY A 487 -29.26 14.34 47.68
C GLY A 487 -28.65 15.53 46.90
N PRO A 488 -27.62 16.20 47.45
CA PRO A 488 -27.02 17.40 46.86
C PRO A 488 -26.45 17.19 45.44
N GLY A 489 -26.00 15.97 45.11
CA GLY A 489 -25.44 15.61 43.81
C GLY A 489 -26.39 15.81 42.64
N PHE A 490 -27.69 15.52 42.82
CA PHE A 490 -28.72 15.78 41.82
C PHE A 490 -28.86 17.27 41.51
N TRP A 491 -28.92 18.10 42.55
CA TRP A 491 -29.03 19.55 42.38
C TRP A 491 -27.80 20.16 41.72
N ILE A 492 -26.59 19.66 42.03
CA ILE A 492 -25.35 20.08 41.36
C ILE A 492 -25.40 19.75 39.87
N ALA A 493 -25.84 18.55 39.50
CA ALA A 493 -25.95 18.14 38.10
C ALA A 493 -26.98 18.99 37.32
N VAL A 494 -28.12 19.31 37.94
CA VAL A 494 -29.16 20.19 37.37
C VAL A 494 -28.61 21.61 37.15
N VAL A 495 -27.93 22.18 38.16
CA VAL A 495 -27.38 23.54 38.08
C VAL A 495 -26.28 23.63 37.01
N LEU A 496 -25.37 22.66 36.93
CA LEU A 496 -24.33 22.61 35.89
C LEU A 496 -24.92 22.50 34.49
N SER A 497 -25.95 21.65 34.32
CA SER A 497 -26.62 21.45 33.03
C SER A 497 -27.36 22.70 32.57
N LEU A 498 -28.10 23.35 33.48
CA LEU A 498 -28.79 24.60 33.20
C LEU A 498 -27.82 25.76 32.93
N GLY A 499 -26.71 25.84 33.68
CA GLY A 499 -25.66 26.84 33.48
C GLY A 499 -24.98 26.70 32.12
N LEU A 500 -24.66 25.46 31.72
CA LEU A 500 -24.07 25.18 30.41
C LEU A 500 -25.07 25.43 29.28
N ALA A 501 -26.33 25.05 29.43
CA ALA A 501 -27.39 25.35 28.47
C ALA A 501 -27.60 26.86 28.30
N ALA A 502 -27.64 27.63 29.40
CA ALA A 502 -27.75 29.08 29.38
C ALA A 502 -26.55 29.74 28.68
N LEU A 503 -25.33 29.24 28.91
CA LEU A 503 -24.14 29.68 28.21
C LEU A 503 -24.24 29.44 26.69
N MET A 504 -24.66 28.23 26.28
CA MET A 504 -24.81 27.87 24.87
C MET A 504 -25.90 28.69 24.17
N VAL A 505 -27.04 28.91 24.83
CA VAL A 505 -28.10 29.79 24.32
C VAL A 505 -27.59 31.23 24.18
N ARG A 506 -26.82 31.73 25.16
CA ARG A 506 -26.24 33.07 25.11
C ARG A 506 -25.23 33.21 23.96
N LEU A 507 -24.41 32.19 23.72
CA LEU A 507 -23.49 32.14 22.58
C LEU A 507 -24.24 32.07 21.26
N ALA A 508 -25.30 31.26 21.17
CA ALA A 508 -26.14 31.17 19.97
C ALA A 508 -26.81 32.52 19.64
N LEU A 509 -27.40 33.17 20.65
CA LEU A 509 -28.01 34.49 20.52
C LEU A 509 -26.99 35.57 20.15
N ARG A 510 -25.79 35.54 20.74
CA ARG A 510 -24.72 36.49 20.42
C ARG A 510 -24.24 36.30 18.98
N ALA A 511 -23.98 35.07 18.56
CA ALA A 511 -23.57 34.76 17.19
C ALA A 511 -24.64 35.15 16.16
N TRP A 512 -25.92 34.97 16.50
CA TRP A 512 -27.03 35.39 15.64
C TRP A 512 -27.10 36.91 15.48
N ARG A 513 -26.85 37.68 16.57
CA ARG A 513 -26.78 39.15 16.52
C ARG A 513 -25.57 39.68 15.74
N VAL A 514 -24.45 38.97 15.73
CA VAL A 514 -23.22 39.37 15.02
C VAL A 514 -23.23 38.92 13.55
N GLY A 515 -24.26 38.19 13.10
CA GLY A 515 -24.37 37.71 11.72
C GLY A 515 -23.57 36.44 11.43
N GLU A 516 -22.87 35.89 12.42
CA GLU A 516 -22.13 34.62 12.33
C GLU A 516 -23.06 33.42 12.51
N ARG A 517 -23.92 33.23 11.51
CA ARG A 517 -24.98 32.19 11.49
C ARG A 517 -24.45 30.77 11.71
N GLY A 518 -23.18 30.50 11.37
CA GLY A 518 -22.51 29.22 11.60
C GLY A 518 -22.25 28.92 13.09
N ILE A 519 -21.78 29.91 13.85
CA ILE A 519 -21.57 29.76 15.30
C ILE A 519 -22.91 29.69 16.03
N GLY A 520 -23.92 30.45 15.56
CA GLY A 520 -25.28 30.41 16.09
C GLY A 520 -25.92 29.03 15.94
N ALA A 521 -25.81 28.43 14.74
CA ALA A 521 -26.29 27.09 14.47
C ALA A 521 -25.49 26.02 15.24
N GLY A 522 -24.17 26.15 15.32
CA GLY A 522 -23.32 25.24 16.09
C GLY A 522 -23.64 25.26 17.59
N ALA A 523 -23.80 26.44 18.18
CA ALA A 523 -24.18 26.58 19.58
C ALA A 523 -25.60 26.06 19.86
N ALA A 524 -26.56 26.27 18.95
CA ALA A 524 -27.90 25.70 19.07
C ALA A 524 -27.90 24.17 18.95
N VAL A 525 -27.11 23.61 18.02
CA VAL A 525 -26.95 22.15 17.87
C VAL A 525 -26.24 21.54 19.07
N CYS A 526 -25.21 22.19 19.62
CA CYS A 526 -24.54 21.75 20.84
C CYS A 526 -25.40 21.93 22.09
N ALA A 527 -26.39 22.83 22.07
CA ALA A 527 -27.39 22.97 23.12
C ALA A 527 -28.43 21.83 23.09
N LEU A 528 -28.71 21.22 21.94
CA LEU A 528 -29.70 20.14 21.82
C LEU A 528 -29.36 18.91 22.67
N PRO A 529 -28.12 18.37 22.71
CA PRO A 529 -27.73 17.34 23.64
C PRO A 529 -27.95 17.74 25.10
N LEU A 530 -27.75 19.01 25.47
CA LEU A 530 -27.90 19.51 26.83
C LEU A 530 -29.37 19.69 27.24
N VAL A 531 -30.22 20.14 26.33
CA VAL A 531 -31.68 20.22 26.53
C VAL A 531 -32.28 18.81 26.56
N TRP A 532 -31.83 17.93 25.68
CA TRP A 532 -32.15 16.51 25.73
C TRP A 532 -31.64 15.88 27.02
N PHE A 533 -30.46 16.26 27.52
CA PHE A 533 -29.89 15.82 28.79
C PHE A 533 -30.75 16.26 29.98
N ALA A 534 -31.20 17.51 30.00
CA ALA A 534 -32.13 18.04 31.00
C ALA A 534 -33.50 17.35 30.96
N TYR A 535 -34.00 17.02 29.76
CA TYR A 535 -35.24 16.26 29.58
C TYR A 535 -35.09 14.78 29.95
N ALA A 536 -33.94 14.17 29.63
CA ALA A 536 -33.61 12.78 29.95
C ALA A 536 -33.38 12.58 31.45
N LEU A 537 -32.83 13.58 32.16
CA LEU A 537 -32.73 13.63 33.63
C LEU A 537 -34.08 13.42 34.32
N TRP A 538 -35.19 13.82 33.68
CA TRP A 538 -36.54 13.61 34.19
C TRP A 538 -37.05 12.17 34.02
N ARG A 539 -36.46 11.38 33.11
CA ARG A 539 -36.88 10.00 32.78
C ARG A 539 -35.90 8.91 33.23
N GLY A 540 -34.78 9.30 33.86
CA GLY A 540 -33.70 8.41 34.30
C GLY A 540 -32.51 8.46 33.33
N VAL A 541 -31.33 8.81 33.85
CA VAL A 541 -30.07 8.94 33.07
C VAL A 541 -29.14 7.81 33.44
N GLY A 542 -28.24 7.40 32.54
CA GLY A 542 -27.06 6.61 32.89
C GLY A 542 -27.22 5.09 32.86
N GLY A 543 -28.25 4.59 32.17
CA GLY A 543 -28.48 3.16 31.99
C GLY A 543 -28.84 2.53 33.32
N PHE A 544 -30.12 2.38 33.61
CA PHE A 544 -30.56 1.67 34.80
C PHE A 544 -31.49 0.56 34.37
N GLU A 545 -31.22 -0.66 34.83
CA GLU A 545 -32.14 -1.78 34.69
C GLU A 545 -32.81 -2.00 36.04
N VAL A 546 -34.13 -2.12 36.03
CA VAL A 546 -34.90 -2.55 37.18
C VAL A 546 -34.91 -4.08 37.14
N ARG A 547 -34.21 -4.71 38.09
CA ARG A 547 -34.17 -6.18 38.21
C ARG A 547 -35.54 -6.66 38.71
N ASP A 548 -35.87 -7.94 38.49
CA ASP A 548 -37.18 -8.54 38.85
C ASP A 548 -37.56 -8.35 40.34
N ASN A 549 -36.58 -8.09 41.20
CA ASN A 549 -36.74 -7.85 42.64
C ASN A 549 -37.07 -6.37 42.98
N GLY A 550 -37.18 -5.49 41.99
CA GLY A 550 -37.42 -4.05 42.16
C GLY A 550 -36.16 -3.20 42.36
N ASP A 551 -34.98 -3.82 42.42
CA ASP A 551 -33.71 -3.11 42.58
C ASP A 551 -33.30 -2.38 41.29
N VAL A 552 -33.01 -1.07 41.42
CA VAL A 552 -32.51 -0.24 40.33
C VAL A 552 -30.98 -0.28 40.33
N VAL A 553 -30.39 -0.92 39.33
CA VAL A 553 -28.93 -1.07 39.22
C VAL A 553 -28.43 -0.37 37.96
N ALA A 554 -27.33 0.36 38.06
CA ALA A 554 -26.67 0.95 36.89
C ALA A 554 -26.35 -0.15 35.86
N SER A 555 -26.37 0.18 34.57
CA SER A 555 -26.07 -0.70 33.45
C SER A 555 -24.96 -0.06 32.63
N THR A 556 -23.86 -0.80 32.46
CA THR A 556 -22.74 -0.35 31.64
C THR A 556 -23.03 -0.56 30.17
N ILE A 557 -22.50 0.33 29.34
CA ILE A 557 -22.60 0.17 27.88
C ILE A 557 -21.41 -0.65 27.41
N GLN A 558 -21.69 -1.81 26.82
CA GLN A 558 -20.66 -2.61 26.16
C GLN A 558 -20.48 -2.12 24.73
N PHE A 559 -19.83 -0.96 24.57
CA PHE A 559 -19.70 -0.25 23.30
C PHE A 559 -19.23 -1.15 22.15
N ALA A 560 -18.21 -1.98 22.35
CA ALA A 560 -17.66 -2.84 21.30
C ALA A 560 -18.47 -4.13 21.04
N GLN A 561 -19.46 -4.45 21.87
CA GLN A 561 -20.21 -5.71 21.81
C GLN A 561 -21.68 -5.53 21.41
N GLN A 562 -22.29 -4.39 21.75
CA GLN A 562 -23.71 -4.14 21.49
C GLN A 562 -23.96 -3.70 20.04
N ALA A 563 -24.49 -4.61 19.24
CA ALA A 563 -24.99 -4.31 17.91
C ALA A 563 -26.23 -3.39 17.97
N PRO A 564 -26.47 -2.55 16.96
CA PRO A 564 -25.68 -2.38 15.72
C PRO A 564 -24.56 -1.34 15.83
N PHE A 565 -24.47 -0.61 16.95
CA PHE A 565 -23.56 0.54 17.05
C PHE A 565 -22.11 0.17 17.36
N ASN A 566 -21.84 -1.05 17.79
CA ASN A 566 -20.49 -1.55 18.02
C ASN A 566 -19.52 -1.27 16.87
N ASN A 567 -19.94 -1.49 15.61
CA ASN A 567 -19.09 -1.22 14.47
C ASN A 567 -18.75 0.28 14.33
N VAL A 568 -19.69 1.16 14.66
CA VAL A 568 -19.53 2.62 14.64
C VAL A 568 -18.51 3.08 15.70
N TRP A 569 -18.52 2.47 16.88
CA TRP A 569 -17.55 2.79 17.94
C TRP A 569 -16.11 2.45 17.55
N LEU A 570 -15.91 1.43 16.71
CA LEU A 570 -14.62 1.12 16.10
C LEU A 570 -14.26 2.13 15.00
N MET A 571 -15.23 2.50 14.14
CA MET A 571 -15.03 3.53 13.10
C MET A 571 -14.62 4.88 13.68
N LEU A 572 -15.15 5.24 14.87
CA LEU A 572 -14.83 6.49 15.56
C LEU A 572 -13.32 6.64 15.81
N VAL A 573 -12.61 5.54 16.09
CA VAL A 573 -11.15 5.54 16.25
C VAL A 573 -10.46 6.01 14.98
N LEU A 574 -10.87 5.48 13.82
CA LEU A 574 -10.29 5.85 12.54
C LEU A 574 -10.71 7.27 12.12
N ILE A 575 -11.95 7.67 12.39
CA ILE A 575 -12.44 9.04 12.14
C ILE A 575 -11.61 10.04 12.94
N TRP A 576 -11.37 9.78 14.22
CA TRP A 576 -10.55 10.62 15.07
C TRP A 576 -9.13 10.80 14.51
N ILE A 577 -8.50 9.73 14.03
CA ILE A 577 -7.17 9.79 13.42
C ILE A 577 -7.18 10.53 12.07
N GLN A 578 -8.16 10.24 11.20
CA GLN A 578 -8.19 10.77 9.84
C GLN A 578 -8.76 12.18 9.71
N THR A 579 -9.45 12.67 10.74
CA THR A 579 -9.90 14.07 10.80
C THR A 579 -8.71 15.04 10.79
N GLY A 580 -7.62 14.72 11.49
CA GLY A 580 -6.40 15.52 11.44
C GLY A 580 -5.74 15.56 10.06
N PHE A 581 -5.68 14.42 9.38
CA PHE A 581 -5.15 14.29 8.00
C PHE A 581 -5.90 15.17 7.01
N THR A 582 -7.22 15.00 6.98
CA THR A 582 -8.09 15.72 6.07
C THR A 582 -8.07 17.23 6.34
N MET A 583 -8.07 17.64 7.61
CA MET A 583 -7.97 19.04 8.00
C MET A 583 -6.70 19.70 7.49
N VAL A 584 -5.53 19.05 7.59
CA VAL A 584 -4.26 19.62 7.14
C VAL A 584 -4.25 19.82 5.62
N ILE A 585 -4.71 18.82 4.88
CA ILE A 585 -4.77 18.90 3.41
C ILE A 585 -5.77 19.98 2.96
N PHE A 586 -6.95 20.04 3.57
CA PHE A 586 -7.94 21.06 3.21
C PHE A 586 -7.52 22.46 3.64
N SER A 587 -6.84 22.61 4.78
CA SER A 587 -6.26 23.90 5.17
C SER A 587 -5.27 24.42 4.14
N ALA A 588 -4.39 23.56 3.63
CA ALA A 588 -3.43 23.95 2.58
C ALA A 588 -4.14 24.29 1.26
N ALA A 589 -5.13 23.50 0.87
CA ALA A 589 -5.87 23.72 -0.38
C ALA A 589 -6.74 24.98 -0.35
N ILE A 590 -7.41 25.28 0.77
CA ILE A 590 -8.21 26.50 0.93
C ILE A 590 -7.30 27.74 0.86
N LYS A 591 -6.13 27.69 1.50
CA LYS A 591 -5.16 28.79 1.45
C LYS A 591 -4.53 29.01 0.07
N ALA A 592 -4.54 27.99 -0.79
CA ALA A 592 -4.07 28.09 -2.17
C ALA A 592 -5.09 28.76 -3.11
N VAL A 593 -6.34 28.99 -2.69
CA VAL A 593 -7.35 29.67 -3.49
C VAL A 593 -7.00 31.17 -3.59
N PRO A 594 -6.88 31.75 -4.81
CA PRO A 594 -6.55 33.17 -4.98
C PRO A 594 -7.57 34.08 -4.26
N SER A 595 -7.07 35.05 -3.48
CA SER A 595 -7.92 36.00 -2.75
C SER A 595 -8.77 36.87 -3.66
N GLU A 596 -8.26 37.19 -4.85
CA GLU A 596 -8.95 37.96 -5.89
C GLU A 596 -10.31 37.36 -6.27
N LEU A 597 -10.42 36.02 -6.32
CA LEU A 597 -11.69 35.34 -6.63
C LEU A 597 -12.71 35.50 -5.50
N ILE A 598 -12.24 35.54 -4.25
CA ILE A 598 -13.10 35.72 -3.07
C ILE A 598 -13.54 37.18 -2.97
N GLU A 599 -12.64 38.12 -3.27
CA GLU A 599 -12.93 39.55 -3.31
C GLU A 599 -13.89 39.91 -4.44
N ALA A 600 -13.68 39.37 -5.64
CA ALA A 600 -14.61 39.52 -6.77
C ALA A 600 -16.01 39.02 -6.42
N ALA A 601 -16.12 37.84 -5.79
CA ALA A 601 -17.40 37.31 -5.32
C ALA A 601 -18.08 38.25 -4.31
N ARG A 602 -17.32 38.90 -3.43
CA ARG A 602 -17.87 39.89 -2.48
C ARG A 602 -18.33 41.16 -3.18
N VAL A 603 -17.61 41.62 -4.21
CA VAL A 603 -18.02 42.76 -5.06
C VAL A 603 -19.33 42.44 -5.80
N ASP A 604 -19.50 41.19 -6.25
CA ASP A 604 -20.74 40.69 -6.86
C ASP A 604 -21.89 40.46 -5.85
N GLY A 605 -21.71 40.85 -4.58
CA GLY A 605 -22.72 40.73 -3.53
C GLY A 605 -22.89 39.32 -2.95
N ALA A 606 -21.96 38.40 -3.20
CA ALA A 606 -22.01 37.06 -2.61
C ALA A 606 -21.68 37.09 -1.11
N SER A 607 -22.51 36.44 -0.30
CA SER A 607 -22.24 36.18 1.11
C SER A 607 -21.08 35.19 1.30
N GLU A 608 -20.43 35.19 2.47
CA GLU A 608 -19.33 34.26 2.81
C GLU A 608 -19.69 32.78 2.56
N SER A 609 -20.93 32.39 2.83
CA SER A 609 -21.38 31.01 2.56
C SER A 609 -21.53 30.74 1.06
N GLN A 610 -21.99 31.71 0.28
CA GLN A 610 -22.06 31.59 -1.18
C GLN A 610 -20.67 31.56 -1.80
N ALA A 611 -19.75 32.41 -1.33
CA ALA A 611 -18.35 32.39 -1.74
C ALA A 611 -17.70 31.03 -1.40
N PHE A 612 -17.97 30.49 -0.21
CA PHE A 612 -17.47 29.17 0.18
C PHE A 612 -17.98 28.05 -0.76
N TRP A 613 -19.30 27.90 -0.91
CA TRP A 613 -19.86 26.78 -1.67
C TRP A 613 -19.74 26.92 -3.19
N ARG A 614 -19.71 28.15 -3.72
CA ARG A 614 -19.69 28.41 -5.18
C ARG A 614 -18.33 28.78 -5.73
N VAL A 615 -17.38 29.21 -4.89
CA VAL A 615 -16.02 29.59 -5.32
C VAL A 615 -14.98 28.68 -4.69
N ILE A 616 -14.91 28.61 -3.36
CA ILE A 616 -13.84 27.86 -2.66
C ILE A 616 -13.96 26.35 -2.90
N ILE A 617 -15.14 25.75 -2.65
CA ILE A 617 -15.34 24.30 -2.79
C ILE A 617 -15.06 23.80 -4.22
N PRO A 618 -15.58 24.43 -5.29
CA PRO A 618 -15.25 24.02 -6.66
C PRO A 618 -13.75 24.08 -6.96
N GLN A 619 -13.03 25.07 -6.44
CA GLN A 619 -11.59 25.22 -6.65
C GLN A 619 -10.78 24.13 -5.94
N ILE A 620 -11.17 23.73 -4.73
CA ILE A 620 -10.50 22.65 -3.98
C ILE A 620 -11.07 21.26 -4.28
N ALA A 621 -12.06 21.14 -5.18
CA ALA A 621 -12.70 19.87 -5.52
C ALA A 621 -11.72 18.78 -5.99
N PRO A 622 -10.65 19.07 -6.76
CA PRO A 622 -9.61 18.08 -7.08
C PRO A 622 -8.96 17.51 -5.82
N THR A 623 -8.63 18.37 -4.84
CA THR A 623 -8.05 17.98 -3.55
C THR A 623 -9.03 17.14 -2.73
N ILE A 624 -10.30 17.54 -2.65
CA ILE A 624 -11.37 16.73 -2.00
C ILE A 624 -11.44 15.35 -2.64
N GLY A 625 -11.41 15.30 -3.97
CA GLY A 625 -11.39 14.05 -4.72
C GLY A 625 -10.22 13.15 -4.34
N VAL A 626 -9.01 13.70 -4.22
CA VAL A 626 -7.80 12.95 -3.82
C VAL A 626 -7.95 12.43 -2.39
N VAL A 627 -8.33 13.29 -1.44
CA VAL A 627 -8.52 12.92 -0.02
C VAL A 627 -9.55 11.80 0.11
N ILE A 628 -10.70 11.93 -0.54
CA ILE A 628 -11.75 10.90 -0.54
C ILE A 628 -11.20 9.58 -1.09
N THR A 629 -10.52 9.59 -2.24
CA THR A 629 -9.96 8.34 -2.79
C THR A 629 -8.89 7.71 -1.88
N THR A 630 -8.06 8.53 -1.24
CA THR A 630 -7.05 8.06 -0.28
C THR A 630 -7.70 7.44 0.95
N LEU A 631 -8.75 8.06 1.50
CA LEU A 631 -9.51 7.51 2.62
C LEU A 631 -10.23 6.21 2.26
N ILE A 632 -10.83 6.12 1.08
CA ILE A 632 -11.47 4.88 0.62
C ILE A 632 -10.43 3.75 0.55
N VAL A 633 -9.27 3.98 -0.08
CA VAL A 633 -8.19 2.98 -0.16
C VAL A 633 -7.69 2.58 1.24
N LEU A 634 -7.57 3.55 2.14
CA LEU A 634 -7.17 3.30 3.53
C LEU A 634 -8.18 2.43 4.27
N VAL A 635 -9.46 2.75 4.17
CA VAL A 635 -10.54 2.09 4.92
C VAL A 635 -10.81 0.69 4.37
N MET A 636 -10.69 0.50 3.05
CA MET A 636 -10.85 -0.82 2.44
C MET A 636 -9.91 -1.88 3.04
N LYS A 637 -8.70 -1.49 3.42
CA LYS A 637 -7.70 -2.37 4.05
C LYS A 637 -7.68 -2.30 5.58
N VAL A 638 -8.76 -1.81 6.21
CA VAL A 638 -8.81 -1.73 7.68
C VAL A 638 -8.70 -3.13 8.29
N PHE A 639 -7.73 -3.30 9.18
CA PHE A 639 -7.44 -4.56 9.84
C PHE A 639 -7.12 -4.31 11.32
N ASP A 640 -6.16 -3.43 11.58
CA ASP A 640 -5.54 -3.22 12.89
C ASP A 640 -6.57 -2.93 14.00
N ILE A 641 -7.48 -1.98 13.75
CA ILE A 641 -8.48 -1.55 14.74
C ILE A 641 -9.43 -2.72 15.06
N VAL A 642 -9.94 -3.39 14.03
CA VAL A 642 -10.89 -4.50 14.21
C VAL A 642 -10.21 -5.68 14.91
N LYS A 643 -8.98 -6.04 14.49
CA LYS A 643 -8.22 -7.15 15.07
C LYS A 643 -7.99 -6.96 16.58
N VAL A 644 -7.59 -5.77 16.99
CA VAL A 644 -7.20 -5.45 18.37
C VAL A 644 -8.39 -5.26 19.29
N MET A 645 -9.47 -4.65 18.78
CA MET A 645 -10.62 -4.30 19.62
C MET A 645 -11.60 -5.45 19.79
N THR A 646 -11.94 -6.16 18.70
CA THR A 646 -12.99 -7.19 18.70
C THR A 646 -12.55 -8.51 18.09
N ASN A 647 -11.43 -8.53 17.35
CA ASN A 647 -11.00 -9.66 16.52
C ASN A 647 -12.10 -10.14 15.56
N GLY A 648 -12.96 -9.22 15.09
CA GLY A 648 -14.08 -9.53 14.20
C GLY A 648 -15.36 -10.03 14.88
N ASN A 649 -15.34 -10.23 16.20
CA ASN A 649 -16.50 -10.67 16.95
C ASN A 649 -17.63 -9.63 16.94
N PHE A 650 -18.81 -10.04 17.43
CA PHE A 650 -19.99 -9.18 17.56
C PHE A 650 -20.49 -8.61 16.22
N GLY A 651 -20.18 -9.26 15.10
CA GLY A 651 -20.57 -8.79 13.77
C GLY A 651 -19.77 -7.58 13.26
N THR A 652 -18.56 -7.37 13.79
CA THR A 652 -17.65 -6.27 13.36
C THR A 652 -16.60 -6.71 12.35
N GLN A 653 -16.76 -7.91 11.77
CA GLN A 653 -15.78 -8.51 10.88
C GLN A 653 -15.57 -7.70 9.59
N VAL A 654 -14.31 -7.62 9.16
CA VAL A 654 -13.85 -6.94 7.93
C VAL A 654 -13.00 -7.87 7.08
N ILE A 655 -12.96 -7.66 5.76
CA ILE A 655 -12.37 -8.61 4.79
C ILE A 655 -10.91 -8.90 5.12
N ALA A 656 -10.14 -7.87 5.49
CA ALA A 656 -8.73 -8.04 5.82
C ALA A 656 -8.52 -8.89 7.09
N ASN A 657 -9.41 -8.78 8.09
CA ASN A 657 -9.35 -9.61 9.29
C ASN A 657 -9.81 -11.06 9.02
N GLU A 658 -10.85 -11.23 8.20
CA GLU A 658 -11.29 -12.56 7.74
C GLU A 658 -10.16 -13.26 6.97
N MET A 659 -9.55 -12.58 6.00
CA MET A 659 -8.40 -13.07 5.24
C MET A 659 -7.27 -13.55 6.17
N TRP A 660 -6.93 -12.74 7.18
CA TRP A 660 -5.91 -13.08 8.16
C TRP A 660 -6.28 -14.32 8.98
N GLN A 661 -7.53 -14.41 9.46
CA GLN A 661 -8.00 -15.55 10.25
C GLN A 661 -7.98 -16.85 9.41
N ARG A 662 -8.50 -16.82 8.18
CA ARG A 662 -8.48 -17.98 7.27
C ARG A 662 -7.05 -18.43 6.96
N ALA A 663 -6.17 -17.51 6.59
CA ALA A 663 -4.82 -17.86 6.16
C ALA A 663 -3.91 -18.27 7.32
N PHE A 664 -3.94 -17.54 8.45
CA PHE A 664 -2.91 -17.66 9.50
C PHE A 664 -3.42 -18.23 10.81
N THR A 665 -4.73 -18.33 11.02
CA THR A 665 -5.30 -19.00 12.21
C THR A 665 -5.84 -20.38 11.85
N GLU A 666 -6.58 -20.48 10.74
CA GLU A 666 -7.16 -21.74 10.26
C GLU A 666 -6.24 -22.50 9.30
N LEU A 667 -5.10 -21.91 8.91
CA LEU A 667 -4.14 -22.47 7.95
C LEU A 667 -4.77 -22.84 6.59
N ASN A 668 -5.83 -22.12 6.20
CA ASN A 668 -6.48 -22.25 4.91
C ASN A 668 -5.98 -21.14 3.96
N PHE A 669 -4.85 -21.41 3.32
CA PHE A 669 -4.18 -20.48 2.42
C PHE A 669 -4.97 -20.24 1.13
N GLY A 670 -5.71 -21.25 0.65
CA GLY A 670 -6.57 -21.14 -0.53
C GLY A 670 -7.69 -20.12 -0.34
N LEU A 671 -8.52 -20.33 0.69
CA LEU A 671 -9.62 -19.43 1.02
C LEU A 671 -9.13 -18.04 1.45
N GLY A 672 -8.06 -17.98 2.25
CA GLY A 672 -7.41 -16.72 2.62
C GLY A 672 -6.94 -15.93 1.39
N SER A 673 -6.32 -16.59 0.42
CA SER A 673 -5.88 -15.97 -0.83
C SER A 673 -7.07 -15.51 -1.70
N ALA A 674 -8.16 -16.27 -1.74
CA ALA A 674 -9.38 -15.85 -2.45
C ALA A 674 -9.97 -14.56 -1.87
N LEU A 675 -10.04 -14.43 -0.55
CA LEU A 675 -10.45 -13.19 0.13
C LEU A 675 -9.50 -12.02 -0.19
N ALA A 676 -8.20 -12.27 -0.24
CA ALA A 676 -7.22 -11.26 -0.64
C ALA A 676 -7.45 -10.75 -2.08
N VAL A 677 -7.76 -11.67 -3.00
CA VAL A 677 -8.09 -11.32 -4.40
C VAL A 677 -9.40 -10.53 -4.48
N VAL A 678 -10.44 -10.91 -3.73
CA VAL A 678 -11.69 -10.16 -3.67
C VAL A 678 -11.45 -8.73 -3.17
N LEU A 679 -10.65 -8.57 -2.11
CA LEU A 679 -10.27 -7.26 -1.60
C LEU A 679 -9.49 -6.44 -2.63
N PHE A 680 -8.53 -7.06 -3.31
CA PHE A 680 -7.74 -6.42 -4.36
C PHE A 680 -8.62 -5.91 -5.50
N ILE A 681 -9.52 -6.76 -6.01
CA ILE A 681 -10.48 -6.41 -7.07
C ILE A 681 -11.38 -5.26 -6.64
N ALA A 682 -11.85 -5.26 -5.39
CA ALA A 682 -12.70 -4.19 -4.87
C ALA A 682 -11.97 -2.83 -4.78
N VAL A 683 -10.64 -2.83 -4.63
CA VAL A 683 -9.80 -1.62 -4.56
C VAL A 683 -9.39 -1.10 -5.95
N LEU A 684 -9.32 -1.98 -6.97
CA LEU A 684 -8.87 -1.62 -8.33
C LEU A 684 -9.59 -0.41 -8.96
N PRO A 685 -10.93 -0.28 -8.91
CA PRO A 685 -11.61 0.87 -9.50
C PRO A 685 -11.14 2.20 -8.90
N ILE A 686 -10.89 2.23 -7.60
CA ILE A 686 -10.45 3.43 -6.89
C ILE A 686 -9.01 3.77 -7.27
N LEU A 687 -8.12 2.77 -7.36
CA LEU A 687 -6.75 2.96 -7.82
C LEU A 687 -6.70 3.47 -9.25
N PHE A 688 -7.52 2.91 -10.14
CA PHE A 688 -7.62 3.34 -11.52
C PHE A 688 -8.07 4.79 -11.66
N LEU A 689 -9.10 5.19 -10.90
CA LEU A 689 -9.55 6.58 -10.83
C LEU A 689 -8.46 7.52 -10.32
N ASN A 690 -7.71 7.10 -9.30
CA ASN A 690 -6.60 7.87 -8.74
C ASN A 690 -5.47 8.06 -9.76
N ILE A 691 -5.02 6.98 -10.41
CA ILE A 691 -3.97 7.02 -11.45
C ILE A 691 -4.37 7.94 -12.61
N ARG A 692 -5.61 7.83 -13.10
CA ARG A 692 -6.10 8.71 -14.18
C ARG A 692 -6.10 10.17 -13.79
N ARG A 693 -6.41 10.50 -12.53
CA ARG A 693 -6.36 11.88 -12.04
C ARG A 693 -4.93 12.41 -12.00
N MET A 694 -3.96 11.62 -11.52
CA MET A 694 -2.55 12.02 -11.53
C MET A 694 -2.02 12.25 -12.95
N GLN A 695 -2.38 11.38 -13.90
CA GLN A 695 -1.99 11.55 -15.30
C GLN A 695 -2.53 12.84 -15.91
N LYS A 696 -3.78 13.19 -15.64
CA LYS A 696 -4.40 14.46 -16.10
C LYS A 696 -3.79 15.70 -15.46
N ALA A 697 -3.23 15.59 -14.26
CA ALA A 697 -2.57 16.71 -13.59
C ALA A 697 -1.12 16.92 -14.09
N ALA A 698 -0.51 15.88 -14.68
CA ALA A 698 0.84 15.92 -15.23
C ALA A 698 0.89 16.27 -16.73
N SER A 699 -0.23 16.14 -17.43
CA SER A 699 -0.46 16.61 -18.81
C SER A 699 -0.99 18.04 -18.81
#